data_AF-A0A182WT70-F1
#
_entry.id   AF-A0A182WT70-F1
#
_cell.length_a   1.000
_cell.length_b   1.000
_cell.length_c   1.000
_cell.angle_alpha   90.00
_cell.angle_beta   90.00
_cell.angle_gamma   90.00
#
_symmetry.space_group_name_H-M   'P 1'
#
loop_
_entity.id
_entity.type
_entity.pdbx_description
1 polymer ?
#
loop_
_entity_poly.entity_id
_entity_poly.type
_entity_poly.pdbx_seq_one_letter_code
_entity_poly.pdbx_strand_id
1 'polypeptide(L)'
;MQSLTMDNFQDKSDNSLLDLSFENIGSTLGTESTLNNKFGMEENREEIMFSSNTEPEVKAKDGDVFDECMPMIQSTYKDEMLNDKDEPFSVVDQIPAPPRKAANESSNADLMDEVESDYMNPYASIRPQIEEKPSLFEESAATVAPSAPSSDEVPVPEMKPPLEEKNGTTENNTSEPIAATVTCATSSEECIKIEQMFKDYGLDTWFNPARLHPKVESLIYWRDVKKSAVVFGGGLAILLAMSLFSLISVFSYLSLLLLFGTISFRIYKNVLQAVQKTSEGHPFKDYLELDLTLSQEKVQQLATVAVAHVNALVTGLRRLFLVEDLVDSIKFGVLLYWLTYVGALFNGMTCVMIGFVALFTLPKVYENNKQSIDTHLEMVRSKIQEITEKKQISVRGIAQLEDVNEIKKDFNRHLHYTLVKDRNVATVRDYYFALAHTVKDHLVSRWIRTQQYYYEKDPKRVYYLSLEYYMGRSLQNTMINLGIQTSCDEAMYQLGLDIEELEELEEDAGLGNGGLGRLAACFLDSMATLGMPAYGYGIRYEYGIFAQKIRNGEQVEEPDDWLRYGNPWEKARPEYMIPIHFYGRVIDTPEGKKWVDTQTVFAMPYDNPVPGYGNNVVNTLRLWSAKSPIDFNLKFFNDGDYIQAVLDRNLAENISRVLYPNDNFFEGKELRLKQEYFMCAATLQDIVRRYKASKFGSRDAVRTSFDDFPNKVAIQLNDTHPSLAIPELMRILIDDEKLSWEKAWDIVVRTCAYTNHTVLPEALERWPVSMLQSILPRHLEIIYHINFLHLQEVEKRFPGDFGRMRALSLVEEDGEKRINMANLSIVGSHAVNGVAAIHSEIIKKDIFKSFYEMTPEKFQNKTNGITPRRWLLLCNPGLSDLIAEKIGDQWPVHLEQLQQLKKWAKDPTFQRAVARVKQENKLKLAQLLERDYGVKVNPASMFDIQVKRIHEYKRQLLNCLHIITLYNRIKRDPTANFTPRTIMIGGKAAPGYYIAKQIIKLICAVGNVVNNDPIVGDKLKVIFLENYRVTLAEKIMPAADLSEQISTAGTEASGTGNMKFQLNGALTIGTLDGANVEMAEEMGNENIFIFGMTVEEVEDLKCRGYNAYDYYNSNPDIKQCVDQIQGGFFSPGNPHEFQDIANVLLKYDRYYLFADFDSYIKTQDRVSAVYQDQPKWLEMSINNIATSGKFSSDRTIAEYARQIWGIEPSWEKLPNPGVAK
;
A
#
# COMPACT_ATOMS: atom_id res chain seq x y z
N MET A 1 44.08 58.63 47.69
CA MET A 1 43.11 58.51 48.82
C MET A 1 41.77 58.20 48.21
N GLN A 2 40.88 57.35 48.73
CA GLN A 2 40.86 56.34 49.81
C GLN A 2 39.51 55.58 49.59
N SER A 3 39.31 54.29 49.89
CA SER A 3 40.18 53.17 50.29
C SER A 3 39.33 51.88 50.40
N LEU A 4 39.99 50.72 50.61
CA LEU A 4 39.45 49.42 51.09
C LEU A 4 38.88 48.46 50.01
N THR A 5 39.32 47.20 49.87
CA THR A 5 40.54 46.52 50.39
C THR A 5 40.82 45.20 49.65
N MET A 6 42.11 44.91 49.41
CA MET A 6 42.85 43.63 49.54
C MET A 6 42.22 42.29 49.06
N ASP A 7 42.87 41.45 48.23
CA ASP A 7 44.21 40.79 48.33
C ASP A 7 44.25 39.58 49.29
N ASN A 8 45.02 38.49 49.09
CA ASN A 8 45.63 37.84 47.90
C ASN A 8 46.36 36.53 48.34
N PHE A 9 46.73 35.64 47.40
CA PHE A 9 47.64 34.46 47.59
C PHE A 9 47.18 33.40 48.64
N GLN A 10 47.75 32.18 48.78
CA GLN A 10 48.94 31.46 48.25
C GLN A 10 48.57 29.92 48.21
N ASP A 11 49.34 28.87 47.81
CA ASP A 11 50.75 28.63 47.44
C ASP A 11 50.93 27.27 46.69
N LYS A 12 51.84 27.19 45.70
CA LYS A 12 52.58 26.00 45.14
C LYS A 12 51.87 24.71 44.62
N SER A 13 52.51 23.86 43.81
CA SER A 13 53.36 24.01 42.59
C SER A 13 53.67 22.62 41.97
N ASP A 14 54.08 22.60 40.69
CA ASP A 14 54.80 21.52 39.95
C ASP A 14 54.00 20.20 39.67
N ASN A 15 54.03 19.59 38.47
CA ASN A 15 55.13 19.46 37.51
C ASN A 15 54.68 19.23 36.03
N SER A 16 55.57 19.57 35.07
CA SER A 16 55.65 19.21 33.62
C SER A 16 54.38 19.30 32.72
N LEU A 17 54.33 20.08 31.62
CA LEU A 17 55.18 20.20 30.40
C LEU A 17 55.11 19.04 29.40
N LEU A 18 54.51 19.27 28.22
CA LEU A 18 55.24 19.76 27.04
C LEU A 18 54.28 20.25 25.93
N ASP A 19 54.81 20.95 24.92
CA ASP A 19 54.03 21.66 23.90
C ASP A 19 54.69 21.57 22.49
N LEU A 20 53.87 21.74 21.45
CA LEU A 20 54.16 22.02 20.02
C LEU A 20 55.33 21.34 19.26
N SER A 21 54.96 20.64 18.18
CA SER A 21 55.64 20.49 16.86
C SER A 21 57.07 19.93 16.76
N PHE A 22 57.29 18.98 15.84
CA PHE A 22 58.58 18.85 15.13
C PHE A 22 58.43 18.15 13.78
N GLU A 23 59.20 18.61 12.80
CA GLU A 23 59.47 17.94 11.53
C GLU A 23 60.99 17.82 11.33
N ASN A 24 61.39 16.80 10.55
CA ASN A 24 62.58 16.77 9.67
C ASN A 24 64.02 16.49 10.18
N ILE A 25 64.76 15.78 9.30
CA ILE A 25 66.23 15.57 9.18
C ILE A 25 66.93 14.63 10.21
N GLY A 26 67.72 13.61 9.81
CA GLY A 26 67.87 13.01 8.48
C GLY A 26 69.14 12.14 8.21
N SER A 27 69.06 11.34 7.13
CA SER A 27 70.14 10.91 6.20
C SER A 27 71.14 9.76 6.50
N THR A 28 71.39 9.00 5.40
CA THR A 28 72.60 8.24 4.98
C THR A 28 72.90 6.79 5.40
N LEU A 29 73.49 6.07 4.43
CA LEU A 29 73.90 4.64 4.39
C LEU A 29 72.74 3.62 4.33
N GLY A 30 72.70 2.64 3.40
CA GLY A 30 73.51 2.41 2.20
C GLY A 30 73.67 0.91 1.86
N THR A 31 73.63 0.54 0.57
CA THR A 31 73.74 -0.84 0.03
C THR A 31 72.55 -1.77 0.36
N GLU A 32 72.19 -2.80 -0.44
CA GLU A 32 72.78 -3.36 -1.68
C GLU A 32 71.82 -3.33 -2.89
N SER A 33 72.35 -3.65 -4.08
CA SER A 33 71.59 -3.79 -5.33
C SER A 33 72.06 -4.98 -6.20
N THR A 34 71.13 -5.85 -6.60
CA THR A 34 71.25 -6.77 -7.76
C THR A 34 69.84 -7.16 -8.20
N LEU A 35 69.37 -6.91 -9.42
CA LEU A 35 69.72 -7.56 -10.69
C LEU A 35 69.41 -9.06 -10.75
N ASN A 36 68.35 -9.43 -11.47
CA ASN A 36 68.57 -9.86 -12.86
C ASN A 36 67.32 -9.80 -13.77
N ASN A 37 67.55 -9.73 -15.08
CA ASN A 37 66.52 -9.64 -16.13
C ASN A 37 66.21 -10.99 -16.79
N LYS A 38 64.99 -11.12 -17.34
CA LYS A 38 64.64 -11.75 -18.64
C LYS A 38 63.30 -11.16 -19.09
N PHE A 39 63.21 -10.40 -20.19
CA PHE A 39 63.13 -10.85 -21.60
C PHE A 39 61.99 -11.87 -21.86
N GLY A 40 60.95 -11.58 -22.67
CA GLY A 40 60.52 -10.30 -23.27
C GLY A 40 59.72 -10.45 -24.59
N MET A 41 58.93 -9.41 -24.94
CA MET A 41 58.25 -9.14 -26.25
C MET A 41 57.19 -10.19 -26.71
N GLU A 42 56.23 -9.94 -27.61
CA GLU A 42 55.86 -8.84 -28.55
C GLU A 42 54.32 -8.59 -28.47
N GLU A 43 53.64 -7.72 -29.24
CA GLU A 43 53.72 -6.25 -29.46
C GLU A 43 52.39 -5.76 -30.13
N ASN A 44 52.19 -4.44 -30.35
CA ASN A 44 51.05 -3.76 -31.03
C ASN A 44 49.69 -3.71 -30.26
N ARG A 45 49.14 -2.57 -29.78
CA ARG A 45 49.36 -1.10 -29.98
C ARG A 45 49.10 -0.56 -31.40
N GLU A 46 48.74 0.70 -31.66
CA GLU A 46 48.08 1.85 -30.95
C GLU A 46 47.43 2.72 -32.10
N GLU A 47 47.00 4.00 -32.09
CA GLU A 47 47.01 5.23 -31.26
C GLU A 47 45.77 6.07 -31.77
N ILE A 48 44.93 6.86 -31.09
CA ILE A 48 44.84 7.66 -29.84
C ILE A 48 45.04 9.19 -30.03
N MET A 49 43.92 9.94 -29.97
CA MET A 49 43.76 11.41 -29.74
C MET A 49 44.22 12.41 -30.83
N PHE A 50 43.51 13.55 -30.97
CA PHE A 50 43.95 14.91 -30.53
C PHE A 50 42.92 16.03 -30.84
N SER A 51 43.27 17.32 -30.63
CA SER A 51 42.33 18.41 -30.28
C SER A 51 42.41 19.71 -31.10
N SER A 52 41.25 20.35 -31.32
CA SER A 52 40.95 21.80 -31.35
C SER A 52 41.72 22.81 -32.23
N ASN A 53 40.92 23.62 -32.97
CA ASN A 53 41.10 25.04 -33.38
C ASN A 53 42.12 25.44 -34.46
N THR A 54 41.61 25.93 -35.61
CA THR A 54 41.78 27.32 -36.13
C THR A 54 40.85 27.59 -37.33
N GLU A 55 40.40 28.84 -37.54
CA GLU A 55 39.78 29.33 -38.80
C GLU A 55 40.86 29.88 -39.76
N PRO A 56 40.58 30.11 -41.07
CA PRO A 56 40.09 31.45 -41.49
C PRO A 56 39.20 31.59 -42.76
N GLU A 57 38.20 32.48 -42.67
CA GLU A 57 37.77 33.55 -43.60
C GLU A 57 37.64 33.43 -45.16
N VAL A 58 36.56 34.07 -45.66
CA VAL A 58 36.40 34.85 -46.93
C VAL A 58 36.39 34.12 -48.30
N LYS A 59 35.21 34.06 -48.97
CA LYS A 59 34.77 35.06 -50.00
C LYS A 59 33.32 34.79 -50.48
N ALA A 60 32.78 35.66 -51.36
CA ALA A 60 31.38 35.63 -51.82
C ALA A 60 31.21 35.98 -53.31
N LYS A 61 29.96 35.79 -53.78
CA LYS A 61 29.20 36.46 -54.88
C LYS A 61 28.85 35.70 -56.18
N ASP A 62 27.62 36.05 -56.62
CA ASP A 62 26.97 35.97 -57.94
C ASP A 62 26.67 34.57 -58.53
N GLY A 63 25.49 34.30 -59.14
CA GLY A 63 24.25 35.11 -59.24
C GLY A 63 23.16 34.49 -60.14
N ASP A 64 21.88 34.78 -59.83
CA ASP A 64 20.62 34.55 -60.59
C ASP A 64 20.23 33.08 -60.92
N VAL A 65 18.95 32.67 -60.98
CA VAL A 65 17.70 33.35 -61.42
C VAL A 65 16.46 32.96 -60.57
N PHE A 66 15.60 33.95 -60.28
CA PHE A 66 14.12 34.02 -60.15
C PHE A 66 13.26 32.71 -60.26
N ASP A 67 12.11 32.52 -59.58
CA ASP A 67 11.25 33.52 -58.90
C ASP A 67 10.30 33.02 -57.78
N GLU A 68 9.89 34.02 -56.98
CA GLU A 68 8.71 34.31 -56.13
C GLU A 68 7.37 33.48 -56.17
N CYS A 69 6.40 33.65 -55.24
CA CYS A 69 6.38 33.97 -53.79
C CYS A 69 4.93 34.03 -53.20
N MET A 70 4.70 33.50 -51.98
CA MET A 70 3.89 34.09 -50.88
C MET A 70 2.36 34.38 -51.11
N PRO A 71 1.52 34.87 -50.13
CA PRO A 71 1.82 35.58 -48.87
C PRO A 71 1.08 35.19 -47.55
N MET A 72 1.48 35.89 -46.47
CA MET A 72 0.87 35.90 -45.13
C MET A 72 -0.37 36.81 -45.04
N ILE A 73 -0.99 36.89 -43.85
CA ILE A 73 -1.33 38.17 -43.18
C ILE A 73 -1.48 38.00 -41.65
N GLN A 74 -1.27 39.08 -40.88
CA GLN A 74 -1.51 39.20 -39.44
C GLN A 74 -2.49 40.35 -39.14
N SER A 75 -3.14 40.34 -37.96
CA SER A 75 -4.00 41.40 -37.38
C SER A 75 -5.31 41.71 -38.17
N THR A 76 -6.40 42.25 -37.61
CA THR A 76 -6.55 43.20 -36.49
C THR A 76 -7.90 43.02 -35.71
N TYR A 77 -8.18 43.92 -34.76
CA TYR A 77 -9.29 43.97 -33.79
C TYR A 77 -10.75 44.20 -34.31
N LYS A 78 -11.69 43.82 -33.43
CA LYS A 78 -12.95 44.50 -32.99
C LYS A 78 -14.31 44.28 -33.70
N ASP A 79 -15.27 43.95 -32.81
CA ASP A 79 -16.63 44.48 -32.60
C ASP A 79 -17.74 44.48 -33.67
N GLU A 80 -18.97 44.32 -33.15
CA GLU A 80 -20.29 44.67 -33.72
C GLU A 80 -20.76 43.96 -35.02
N MET A 81 -22.06 43.79 -35.28
CA MET A 81 -23.22 43.44 -34.45
C MET A 81 -24.42 43.09 -35.38
N LEU A 82 -25.54 42.63 -34.81
CA LEU A 82 -26.91 42.75 -35.37
C LEU A 82 -27.29 42.02 -36.69
N ASN A 83 -28.10 40.98 -36.47
CA ASN A 83 -29.48 40.84 -36.99
C ASN A 83 -29.81 40.16 -38.33
N ASP A 84 -30.87 39.35 -38.21
CA ASP A 84 -32.04 39.24 -39.07
C ASP A 84 -31.94 38.68 -40.51
N LYS A 85 -32.36 37.40 -40.60
CA LYS A 85 -33.72 36.98 -41.03
C LYS A 85 -33.89 36.25 -42.39
N ASP A 86 -34.99 35.49 -42.35
CA ASP A 86 -35.89 35.02 -43.39
C ASP A 86 -35.44 33.90 -44.38
N GLU A 87 -36.23 32.83 -44.32
CA GLU A 87 -36.47 31.81 -45.36
C GLU A 87 -37.33 32.44 -46.52
N PRO A 88 -38.17 31.74 -47.33
CA PRO A 88 -38.40 30.29 -47.55
C PRO A 88 -38.55 29.85 -49.03
N PHE A 89 -39.07 28.62 -49.22
CA PHE A 89 -39.55 27.96 -50.46
C PHE A 89 -38.45 27.30 -51.34
N SER A 90 -38.47 26.00 -51.72
CA SER A 90 -39.48 25.09 -52.33
C SER A 90 -39.61 25.27 -53.86
N VAL A 91 -39.86 24.26 -54.73
CA VAL A 91 -40.26 22.84 -54.56
C VAL A 91 -40.11 22.05 -55.91
N VAL A 92 -39.92 20.71 -55.91
CA VAL A 92 -40.35 19.72 -57.00
C VAL A 92 -39.59 19.78 -58.38
N ASP A 93 -39.36 18.72 -59.21
CA ASP A 93 -39.81 17.30 -59.28
C ASP A 93 -38.88 16.27 -60.04
N GLN A 94 -39.19 14.96 -59.91
CA GLN A 94 -39.12 13.79 -60.84
C GLN A 94 -37.89 13.37 -61.74
N ILE A 95 -37.39 12.12 -61.52
CA ILE A 95 -37.46 10.87 -62.38
C ILE A 95 -37.05 10.94 -63.90
N PRO A 96 -36.30 9.97 -64.55
CA PRO A 96 -36.34 8.49 -64.44
C PRO A 96 -34.99 7.67 -64.61
N ALA A 97 -35.09 6.34 -64.78
CA ALA A 97 -34.06 5.34 -65.20
C ALA A 97 -34.78 4.16 -65.96
N PRO A 98 -34.20 2.97 -66.32
CA PRO A 98 -32.82 2.48 -66.61
C PRO A 98 -32.73 1.77 -68.03
N PRO A 99 -31.62 1.07 -68.43
CA PRO A 99 -31.45 -0.42 -68.25
C PRO A 99 -29.96 -0.86 -67.99
N ARG A 100 -29.55 -2.04 -67.46
CA ARG A 100 -29.76 -3.50 -67.75
C ARG A 100 -29.14 -3.97 -69.10
N LYS A 101 -28.45 -5.13 -69.25
CA LYS A 101 -28.26 -6.35 -68.39
C LYS A 101 -27.09 -7.28 -68.89
N ALA A 102 -26.79 -8.35 -68.12
CA ALA A 102 -26.23 -9.69 -68.47
C ALA A 102 -24.69 -9.95 -68.43
N ALA A 103 -24.17 -11.20 -68.42
CA ALA A 103 -24.43 -12.38 -67.52
C ALA A 103 -23.49 -13.60 -67.82
N ASN A 104 -23.05 -14.29 -66.75
CA ASN A 104 -22.70 -15.72 -66.56
C ASN A 104 -21.59 -16.49 -67.36
N GLU A 105 -20.90 -17.35 -66.58
CA GLU A 105 -20.46 -18.75 -66.83
C GLU A 105 -19.19 -19.12 -67.66
N SER A 106 -18.11 -19.41 -66.89
CA SER A 106 -17.28 -20.64 -66.89
C SER A 106 -16.68 -21.27 -68.18
N SER A 107 -15.37 -21.54 -68.14
CA SER A 107 -14.77 -22.85 -68.50
C SER A 107 -13.33 -22.96 -67.95
N ASN A 108 -12.89 -24.19 -67.64
CA ASN A 108 -11.48 -24.53 -67.39
C ASN A 108 -10.85 -25.05 -68.70
N ALA A 109 -9.54 -24.84 -68.91
CA ALA A 109 -8.54 -25.91 -69.11
C ALA A 109 -7.22 -25.41 -69.74
N ASP A 110 -6.11 -25.89 -69.15
CA ASP A 110 -4.95 -26.50 -69.82
C ASP A 110 -3.91 -25.71 -70.66
N LEU A 111 -2.68 -25.76 -70.10
CA LEU A 111 -1.38 -26.09 -70.72
C LEU A 111 -0.43 -25.00 -71.27
N MET A 112 0.73 -24.93 -70.58
CA MET A 112 2.12 -24.91 -71.12
C MET A 112 2.69 -23.63 -71.77
N ASP A 113 3.99 -23.31 -71.62
CA ASP A 113 5.02 -23.68 -70.61
C ASP A 113 6.23 -22.70 -70.73
N GLU A 114 7.32 -22.94 -70.00
CA GLU A 114 8.68 -22.33 -70.16
C GLU A 114 8.83 -20.83 -69.72
N VAL A 115 9.95 -20.35 -69.14
CA VAL A 115 11.26 -20.96 -68.78
C VAL A 115 11.99 -20.14 -67.68
N GLU A 116 12.72 -20.83 -66.77
CA GLU A 116 13.89 -20.40 -65.93
C GLU A 116 13.87 -19.06 -65.11
N SER A 117 14.77 -18.77 -64.16
CA SER A 117 15.57 -19.48 -63.12
C SER A 117 16.26 -18.37 -62.27
N ASP A 118 16.82 -18.50 -61.06
CA ASP A 118 16.87 -19.46 -59.92
C ASP A 118 17.18 -18.60 -58.65
N TYR A 119 17.12 -19.13 -57.43
CA TYR A 119 18.19 -18.86 -56.43
C TYR A 119 18.19 -19.85 -55.25
N MET A 120 19.38 -20.38 -54.94
CA MET A 120 19.65 -21.40 -53.92
C MET A 120 19.68 -20.92 -52.45
N ASN A 121 19.38 -21.85 -51.54
CA ASN A 121 19.53 -21.75 -50.08
C ASN A 121 20.67 -22.67 -49.58
N PRO A 122 21.63 -22.21 -48.75
CA PRO A 122 22.68 -23.06 -48.17
C PRO A 122 22.59 -23.26 -46.63
N TYR A 123 22.06 -24.42 -46.22
CA TYR A 123 22.39 -25.21 -45.01
C TYR A 123 22.17 -24.63 -43.58
N ALA A 124 22.17 -25.42 -42.51
CA ALA A 124 21.56 -26.73 -42.19
C ALA A 124 21.91 -27.10 -40.72
N SER A 125 21.11 -27.95 -40.07
CA SER A 125 21.45 -28.55 -38.77
C SER A 125 22.13 -29.93 -38.91
N ILE A 126 22.91 -30.35 -37.89
CA ILE A 126 23.67 -31.62 -37.90
C ILE A 126 23.22 -32.52 -36.75
N ARG A 127 22.79 -33.76 -37.06
CA ARG A 127 22.94 -34.98 -36.22
C ARG A 127 22.55 -36.27 -36.97
N PRO A 128 23.48 -37.22 -37.13
CA PRO A 128 23.21 -38.66 -37.27
C PRO A 128 23.69 -39.43 -36.01
N GLN A 129 23.38 -40.70 -35.73
CA GLN A 129 22.32 -41.66 -36.10
C GLN A 129 22.26 -42.70 -34.93
N ILE A 130 21.30 -43.64 -34.80
CA ILE A 130 21.23 -44.97 -35.46
C ILE A 130 19.88 -45.65 -35.07
N GLU A 131 19.53 -46.72 -35.79
CA GLU A 131 18.34 -47.60 -35.74
C GLU A 131 17.95 -48.17 -34.33
N GLU A 132 16.81 -48.86 -34.09
CA GLU A 132 15.84 -49.55 -34.98
C GLU A 132 14.38 -49.64 -34.41
N LYS A 133 13.50 -50.45 -35.02
CA LYS A 133 12.05 -50.67 -34.76
C LYS A 133 11.68 -52.14 -35.13
N PRO A 134 10.44 -52.66 -34.98
CA PRO A 134 9.28 -52.29 -34.14
C PRO A 134 8.61 -53.50 -33.41
N SER A 135 7.52 -53.28 -32.63
CA SER A 135 6.32 -54.14 -32.34
C SER A 135 5.88 -54.03 -30.86
N LEU A 136 4.64 -54.23 -30.40
CA LEU A 136 3.23 -54.10 -30.84
C LEU A 136 2.40 -55.06 -29.95
N PHE A 137 1.23 -54.63 -29.42
CA PHE A 137 0.26 -55.43 -28.62
C PHE A 137 0.78 -55.95 -27.24
N GLU A 138 -0.02 -56.28 -26.22
CA GLU A 138 -1.49 -56.18 -26.01
C GLU A 138 -1.85 -55.89 -24.51
N GLU A 139 -3.09 -56.16 -24.10
CA GLU A 139 -3.67 -55.89 -22.78
C GLU A 139 -3.38 -56.96 -21.69
N SER A 140 -4.04 -56.76 -20.52
CA SER A 140 -4.55 -57.79 -19.60
C SER A 140 -3.83 -58.03 -18.27
N ALA A 141 -4.62 -57.84 -17.23
CA ALA A 141 -4.35 -58.00 -15.81
C ALA A 141 -4.12 -59.44 -15.31
N ALA A 142 -3.75 -59.50 -14.02
CA ALA A 142 -4.26 -60.43 -12.99
C ALA A 142 -3.44 -61.69 -12.59
N THR A 143 -2.95 -61.62 -11.34
CA THR A 143 -3.13 -62.58 -10.22
C THR A 143 -2.27 -63.85 -10.04
N VAL A 144 -2.27 -64.26 -8.75
CA VAL A 144 -1.92 -65.56 -8.14
C VAL A 144 -0.46 -65.77 -7.68
N ALA A 145 -0.32 -66.34 -6.47
CA ALA A 145 0.90 -66.74 -5.76
C ALA A 145 1.03 -68.29 -5.82
N PRO A 146 1.41 -69.10 -4.79
CA PRO A 146 2.16 -68.88 -3.55
C PRO A 146 3.29 -69.92 -3.27
N SER A 147 4.09 -69.72 -2.22
CA SER A 147 4.57 -70.80 -1.33
C SER A 147 5.29 -70.28 -0.07
N ALA A 148 4.96 -70.84 1.11
CA ALA A 148 5.72 -70.76 2.37
C ALA A 148 6.34 -72.17 2.66
N PRO A 149 6.74 -72.63 3.88
CA PRO A 149 6.49 -72.19 5.29
C PRO A 149 7.82 -71.89 6.06
N SER A 150 7.90 -71.70 7.39
CA SER A 150 6.99 -71.80 8.56
C SER A 150 7.29 -70.63 9.55
N SER A 151 7.08 -70.56 10.88
CA SER A 151 6.51 -71.34 12.03
C SER A 151 6.58 -70.42 13.28
N ASP A 152 5.99 -70.58 14.47
CA ASP A 152 4.78 -71.18 15.10
C ASP A 152 4.93 -70.82 16.63
N GLU A 153 3.97 -70.70 17.56
CA GLU A 153 2.51 -70.91 17.73
C GLU A 153 1.88 -69.58 18.35
N VAL A 154 0.57 -69.28 18.51
CA VAL A 154 -0.64 -69.93 19.12
C VAL A 154 -0.56 -70.01 20.67
N PRO A 155 -1.63 -69.78 21.50
CA PRO A 155 -3.08 -69.43 21.28
C PRO A 155 -3.49 -67.99 21.78
N VAL A 156 -4.58 -67.27 21.43
CA VAL A 156 -6.07 -67.51 21.23
C VAL A 156 -6.89 -67.45 22.56
N PRO A 157 -8.10 -66.80 22.72
CA PRO A 157 -8.87 -65.80 21.91
C PRO A 157 -9.72 -64.70 22.67
N GLU A 158 -10.50 -63.91 21.89
CA GLU A 158 -11.91 -63.44 22.11
C GLU A 158 -12.31 -62.11 22.86
N MET A 159 -13.64 -61.87 23.02
CA MET A 159 -14.32 -60.57 22.76
C MET A 159 -15.11 -59.89 23.91
N LYS A 160 -15.21 -58.54 23.80
CA LYS A 160 -16.31 -57.60 24.17
C LYS A 160 -16.47 -57.06 25.63
N PRO A 161 -17.08 -55.87 25.82
CA PRO A 161 -17.29 -55.13 27.11
C PRO A 161 -18.72 -55.40 27.71
N PRO A 162 -19.31 -54.70 28.74
CA PRO A 162 -18.94 -53.39 29.37
C PRO A 162 -19.27 -53.12 30.89
N LEU A 163 -18.97 -51.88 31.34
CA LEU A 163 -19.70 -51.01 32.32
C LEU A 163 -19.72 -51.24 33.87
N GLU A 164 -20.09 -50.14 34.58
CA GLU A 164 -20.51 -49.95 36.01
C GLU A 164 -19.47 -50.14 37.16
N GLU A 165 -19.45 -49.38 38.28
CA GLU A 165 -20.03 -48.05 38.64
C GLU A 165 -19.40 -47.42 39.94
N LYS A 166 -19.68 -46.13 40.22
CA LYS A 166 -19.70 -45.39 41.52
C LYS A 166 -18.43 -45.20 42.43
N ASN A 167 -18.03 -43.93 42.54
CA ASN A 167 -17.74 -43.09 43.76
C ASN A 167 -17.28 -43.69 45.12
N GLY A 168 -16.29 -43.03 45.76
CA GLY A 168 -16.52 -42.48 47.12
C GLY A 168 -15.39 -42.45 48.19
N THR A 169 -14.95 -41.22 48.54
CA THR A 169 -14.70 -40.68 49.92
C THR A 169 -13.61 -41.21 50.89
N THR A 170 -12.74 -40.25 51.30
CA THR A 170 -12.22 -39.92 52.67
C THR A 170 -11.25 -40.81 53.47
N GLU A 171 -9.99 -40.34 53.54
CA GLU A 171 -9.23 -39.86 54.73
C GLU A 171 -9.04 -40.68 56.06
N ASN A 172 -7.77 -40.66 56.52
CA ASN A 172 -7.28 -40.57 57.93
C ASN A 172 -7.60 -41.75 58.91
N ASN A 173 -6.69 -42.31 59.73
CA ASN A 173 -5.50 -41.71 60.39
C ASN A 173 -4.49 -42.75 60.99
N THR A 174 -3.21 -42.38 61.06
CA THR A 174 -2.12 -42.70 62.05
C THR A 174 -1.67 -44.14 62.46
N SER A 175 -0.33 -44.31 62.42
CA SER A 175 0.61 -45.08 63.30
C SER A 175 0.67 -46.64 63.33
N GLU A 176 1.73 -47.17 62.69
CA GLU A 176 2.78 -48.16 63.12
C GLU A 176 2.46 -49.38 64.04
N PRO A 177 3.23 -50.52 64.03
CA PRO A 177 4.62 -50.70 63.52
C PRO A 177 4.98 -52.02 62.75
N ILE A 178 6.22 -52.07 62.21
CA ILE A 178 7.10 -53.24 61.92
C ILE A 178 6.56 -54.48 61.16
N ALA A 179 7.09 -54.71 59.94
CA ALA A 179 7.62 -56.01 59.45
C ALA A 179 8.43 -55.79 58.15
N ALA A 180 9.33 -56.71 57.77
CA ALA A 180 10.26 -56.52 56.64
C ALA A 180 10.11 -57.57 55.52
N THR A 181 10.15 -57.11 54.27
CA THR A 181 10.29 -57.93 53.05
C THR A 181 11.18 -57.18 52.04
N VAL A 182 11.97 -57.90 51.23
CA VAL A 182 13.00 -57.30 50.36
C VAL A 182 12.49 -57.02 48.95
N THR A 183 12.60 -55.77 48.49
CA THR A 183 12.54 -55.36 47.07
C THR A 183 13.59 -54.28 46.77
N CYS A 184 14.02 -54.17 45.51
CA CYS A 184 15.19 -53.38 45.13
C CYS A 184 14.88 -51.88 44.94
N ALA A 185 15.54 -51.02 45.71
CA ALA A 185 15.44 -49.56 45.60
C ALA A 185 16.80 -48.89 45.86
N THR A 186 17.66 -48.81 44.84
CA THR A 186 19.04 -48.27 44.96
C THR A 186 19.46 -47.41 43.75
N SER A 187 18.53 -46.72 43.10
CA SER A 187 18.83 -45.79 41.98
C SER A 187 18.08 -44.44 42.04
N SER A 188 17.02 -44.33 42.84
CA SER A 188 16.19 -43.13 42.93
C SER A 188 16.58 -42.14 44.04
N GLU A 189 17.12 -42.62 45.18
CA GLU A 189 17.47 -41.73 46.29
C GLU A 189 18.71 -40.84 46.04
N GLU A 190 19.70 -41.29 45.26
CA GLU A 190 20.89 -40.48 44.99
C GLU A 190 20.58 -39.28 44.10
N CYS A 191 19.72 -39.44 43.10
CA CYS A 191 19.35 -38.36 42.18
C CYS A 191 18.63 -37.20 42.90
N ILE A 192 17.71 -37.52 43.82
CA ILE A 192 16.96 -36.51 44.59
C ILE A 192 17.88 -35.74 45.56
N LYS A 193 18.86 -36.43 46.17
CA LYS A 193 19.88 -35.79 47.03
C LYS A 193 20.76 -34.81 46.23
N ILE A 194 21.07 -35.12 44.97
CA ILE A 194 21.84 -34.22 44.08
C ILE A 194 21.00 -32.98 43.69
N GLU A 195 19.72 -33.13 43.35
CA GLU A 195 18.84 -31.98 43.06
C GLU A 195 18.66 -31.04 44.27
N GLN A 196 18.52 -31.58 45.48
CA GLN A 196 18.45 -30.76 46.70
C GLN A 196 19.76 -30.01 46.96
N MET A 197 20.93 -30.64 46.76
CA MET A 197 22.23 -29.95 46.89
C MET A 197 22.40 -28.79 45.89
N PHE A 198 21.85 -28.90 44.67
CA PHE A 198 21.91 -27.81 43.69
C PHE A 198 21.00 -26.63 44.04
N LYS A 199 19.85 -26.88 44.70
CA LYS A 199 18.91 -25.81 45.12
C LYS A 199 19.50 -24.86 46.16
N ASP A 200 20.40 -25.34 47.01
CA ASP A 200 21.03 -24.52 48.06
C ASP A 200 22.23 -23.68 47.57
N TYR A 201 22.66 -23.82 46.30
CA TYR A 201 23.81 -23.09 45.70
C TYR A 201 23.51 -22.43 44.35
N GLY A 202 22.26 -21.97 44.13
CA GLY A 202 21.90 -21.15 42.96
C GLY A 202 22.59 -19.77 42.96
N LEU A 203 22.59 -19.08 41.82
CA LEU A 203 23.27 -17.78 41.63
C LEU A 203 22.97 -16.73 42.73
N ASP A 204 21.75 -16.72 43.26
CA ASP A 204 21.31 -15.81 44.33
C ASP A 204 22.13 -15.93 45.63
N THR A 205 22.80 -17.07 45.89
CA THR A 205 23.65 -17.21 47.08
C THR A 205 24.92 -16.37 47.00
N TRP A 206 25.41 -16.08 45.79
CA TRP A 206 26.59 -15.24 45.59
C TRP A 206 26.32 -13.75 45.82
N PHE A 207 25.05 -13.36 45.88
CA PHE A 207 24.61 -11.99 46.17
C PHE A 207 24.01 -11.84 47.59
N ASN A 208 24.03 -12.91 48.40
CA ASN A 208 23.52 -12.93 49.77
C ASN A 208 24.61 -13.39 50.76
N PRO A 209 25.30 -12.47 51.46
CA PRO A 209 26.42 -12.78 52.36
C PRO A 209 26.11 -13.85 53.42
N ALA A 210 24.87 -13.92 53.89
CA ALA A 210 24.45 -14.84 54.95
C ALA A 210 24.39 -16.33 54.52
N ARG A 211 24.50 -16.62 53.21
CA ARG A 211 24.55 -17.99 52.67
C ARG A 211 25.95 -18.47 52.29
N LEU A 212 26.97 -17.64 52.46
CA LEU A 212 28.35 -17.95 52.10
C LEU A 212 29.18 -18.35 53.33
N HIS A 213 30.10 -19.30 53.15
CA HIS A 213 31.04 -19.65 54.21
C HIS A 213 31.94 -18.43 54.56
N PRO A 214 32.20 -18.11 55.84
CA PRO A 214 32.81 -16.83 56.23
C PRO A 214 34.18 -16.52 55.58
N LYS A 215 34.98 -17.55 55.27
CA LYS A 215 36.27 -17.39 54.56
C LYS A 215 36.13 -17.06 53.06
N VAL A 216 34.96 -17.27 52.46
CA VAL A 216 34.65 -16.99 51.04
C VAL A 216 33.99 -15.62 50.93
N GLU A 217 32.99 -15.34 51.77
CA GLU A 217 32.35 -14.02 51.88
C GLU A 217 33.40 -12.91 52.05
N SER A 218 34.32 -13.10 53.01
CA SER A 218 35.34 -12.10 53.33
C SER A 218 36.39 -11.85 52.23
N LEU A 219 36.49 -12.76 51.25
CA LEU A 219 37.32 -12.58 50.05
C LEU A 219 36.56 -11.90 48.90
N ILE A 220 35.35 -12.36 48.56
CA ILE A 220 34.63 -11.84 47.38
C ILE A 220 33.92 -10.49 47.65
N TYR A 221 33.53 -10.21 48.90
CA TYR A 221 33.04 -8.90 49.34
C TYR A 221 34.17 -7.97 49.85
N TRP A 222 35.43 -8.36 49.66
CA TRP A 222 36.62 -7.57 49.99
C TRP A 222 36.72 -7.10 51.45
N ARG A 223 36.18 -7.89 52.40
CA ARG A 223 36.19 -7.54 53.83
C ARG A 223 37.61 -7.53 54.41
N ASP A 224 38.48 -8.42 53.95
CA ASP A 224 39.94 -8.32 54.14
C ASP A 224 40.60 -7.96 52.81
N VAL A 225 40.76 -6.66 52.55
CA VAL A 225 41.32 -6.14 51.29
C VAL A 225 42.70 -6.73 50.98
N LYS A 226 43.55 -7.00 51.98
CA LYS A 226 44.91 -7.50 51.75
C LYS A 226 44.89 -8.96 51.29
N LYS A 227 44.11 -9.82 51.94
CA LYS A 227 43.96 -11.23 51.50
C LYS A 227 43.21 -11.30 50.16
N SER A 228 42.16 -10.50 49.99
CA SER A 228 41.36 -10.44 48.77
C SER A 228 42.22 -10.02 47.56
N ALA A 229 43.02 -8.96 47.70
CA ALA A 229 43.93 -8.50 46.65
C ALA A 229 44.99 -9.53 46.26
N VAL A 230 45.55 -10.27 47.22
CA VAL A 230 46.54 -11.33 46.94
C VAL A 230 45.92 -12.52 46.24
N VAL A 231 44.74 -12.98 46.67
CA VAL A 231 44.02 -14.10 46.04
C VAL A 231 43.53 -13.72 44.64
N PHE A 232 42.92 -12.54 44.50
CA PHE A 232 42.43 -12.03 43.22
C PHE A 232 43.58 -11.75 42.23
N GLY A 233 44.57 -10.96 42.65
CA GLY A 233 45.70 -10.60 41.79
C GLY A 233 46.56 -11.80 41.41
N GLY A 234 46.81 -12.73 42.35
CA GLY A 234 47.54 -13.96 42.09
C GLY A 234 46.78 -14.90 41.13
N GLY A 235 45.48 -15.11 41.37
CA GLY A 235 44.64 -15.92 40.48
C GLY A 235 44.55 -15.34 39.06
N LEU A 236 44.29 -14.04 38.95
CA LEU A 236 44.20 -13.36 37.65
C LEU A 236 45.55 -13.35 36.91
N ALA A 237 46.67 -13.16 37.61
CA ALA A 237 48.01 -13.23 37.00
C ALA A 237 48.34 -14.64 36.47
N ILE A 238 47.92 -15.71 37.17
CA ILE A 238 48.09 -17.09 36.70
C ILE A 238 47.20 -17.37 35.49
N LEU A 239 45.93 -16.95 35.51
CA LEU A 239 45.02 -17.10 34.37
C LEU A 239 45.51 -16.32 33.13
N LEU A 240 46.02 -15.10 33.32
CA LEU A 240 46.63 -14.30 32.26
C LEU A 240 47.90 -14.98 31.71
N ALA A 241 48.78 -15.49 32.58
CA ALA A 241 49.96 -16.25 32.17
C ALA A 241 49.59 -17.52 31.37
N MET A 242 48.51 -18.22 31.76
CA MET A 242 47.97 -19.36 31.02
C MET A 242 47.26 -18.98 29.70
N SER A 243 46.90 -17.72 29.51
CA SER A 243 46.38 -17.23 28.22
C SER A 243 47.48 -16.81 27.24
N LEU A 244 48.70 -16.57 27.73
CA LEU A 244 49.87 -16.13 26.95
C LEU A 244 50.93 -17.22 26.75
N PHE A 245 51.02 -18.20 27.65
CA PHE A 245 52.02 -19.27 27.65
C PHE A 245 51.39 -20.64 27.92
N SER A 246 52.02 -21.71 27.46
CA SER A 246 51.50 -23.07 27.68
C SER A 246 51.44 -23.41 29.18
N LEU A 247 50.46 -24.22 29.59
CA LEU A 247 50.32 -24.69 30.97
C LEU A 247 51.61 -25.33 31.51
N ILE A 248 52.33 -26.09 30.67
CA ILE A 248 53.62 -26.71 31.02
C ILE A 248 54.69 -25.63 31.27
N SER A 249 54.72 -24.57 30.45
CA SER A 249 55.63 -23.43 30.64
C SER A 249 55.31 -22.67 31.93
N VAL A 250 54.04 -22.35 32.17
CA VAL A 250 53.59 -21.64 33.39
C VAL A 250 53.92 -22.46 34.64
N PHE A 251 53.60 -23.76 34.65
CA PHE A 251 53.93 -24.66 35.76
C PHE A 251 55.44 -24.80 35.98
N SER A 252 56.22 -24.92 34.90
CA SER A 252 57.68 -25.01 34.95
C SER A 252 58.31 -23.74 35.52
N TYR A 253 57.91 -22.56 35.04
CA TYR A 253 58.44 -21.28 35.56
C TYR A 253 58.00 -20.99 36.99
N LEU A 254 56.75 -21.31 37.38
CA LEU A 254 56.33 -21.21 38.79
C LEU A 254 57.10 -22.17 39.69
N SER A 255 57.33 -23.40 39.24
CA SER A 255 58.12 -24.41 39.98
C SER A 255 59.58 -24.00 40.10
N LEU A 256 60.19 -23.46 39.05
CA LEU A 256 61.55 -22.90 39.05
C LEU A 256 61.66 -21.67 39.96
N LEU A 257 60.67 -20.77 39.95
CA LEU A 257 60.62 -19.60 40.83
C LEU A 257 60.50 -20.02 42.31
N LEU A 258 59.64 -21.00 42.62
CA LEU A 258 59.49 -21.56 43.96
C LEU A 258 60.76 -22.29 44.42
N LEU A 259 61.38 -23.09 43.54
CA LEU A 259 62.63 -23.79 43.82
C LEU A 259 63.80 -22.81 44.03
N PHE A 260 63.93 -21.80 43.17
CA PHE A 260 64.94 -20.75 43.32
C PHE A 260 64.72 -19.92 44.59
N GLY A 261 63.47 -19.58 44.92
CA GLY A 261 63.10 -18.87 46.14
C GLY A 261 63.39 -19.68 47.41
N THR A 262 63.03 -20.96 47.45
CA THR A 262 63.30 -21.85 48.59
C THR A 262 64.78 -22.18 48.75
N ILE A 263 65.53 -22.36 47.65
CA ILE A 263 67.00 -22.48 47.67
C ILE A 263 67.62 -21.17 48.19
N SER A 264 67.22 -20.02 47.66
CA SER A 264 67.75 -18.71 48.08
C SER A 264 67.46 -18.41 49.54
N PHE A 265 66.25 -18.71 50.02
CA PHE A 265 65.88 -18.58 51.43
C PHE A 265 66.64 -19.54 52.33
N ARG A 266 66.88 -20.78 51.89
CA ARG A 266 67.72 -21.76 52.60
C ARG A 266 69.18 -21.31 52.67
N ILE A 267 69.74 -20.77 51.58
CA ILE A 267 71.09 -20.18 51.58
C ILE A 267 71.15 -18.99 52.54
N TYR A 268 70.17 -18.07 52.48
CA TYR A 268 70.06 -16.94 53.39
C TYR A 268 69.98 -17.37 54.86
N LYS A 269 69.12 -18.33 55.21
CA LYS A 269 69.01 -18.89 56.57
C LYS A 269 70.29 -19.58 57.01
N ASN A 270 70.94 -20.38 56.16
CA ASN A 270 72.21 -21.03 56.46
C ASN A 270 73.34 -20.00 56.73
N VAL A 271 73.41 -18.93 55.92
CA VAL A 271 74.38 -17.82 56.12
C VAL A 271 74.08 -17.07 57.41
N LEU A 272 72.81 -16.77 57.69
CA LEU A 272 72.39 -16.11 58.92
C LEU A 272 72.72 -16.96 60.17
N GLN A 273 72.47 -18.27 60.13
CA GLN A 273 72.86 -19.23 61.17
C GLN A 273 74.38 -19.28 61.36
N ALA A 274 75.17 -19.29 60.28
CA ALA A 274 76.63 -19.27 60.35
C ALA A 274 77.18 -17.99 60.99
N VAL A 275 76.53 -16.84 60.75
CA VAL A 275 76.87 -15.55 61.39
C VAL A 275 76.41 -15.50 62.86
N GLN A 276 75.25 -16.07 63.19
CA GLN A 276 74.65 -16.01 64.53
C GLN A 276 75.03 -17.18 65.46
N LYS A 277 75.73 -18.21 64.95
CA LYS A 277 76.12 -19.45 65.65
C LYS A 277 74.96 -20.22 66.31
N THR A 278 73.78 -20.16 65.70
CA THR A 278 72.57 -20.88 66.15
C THR A 278 72.34 -22.15 65.32
N SER A 279 72.01 -23.26 65.98
CA SER A 279 71.78 -24.57 65.37
C SER A 279 70.28 -24.91 65.32
N GLU A 280 69.50 -24.15 64.55
CA GLU A 280 68.14 -24.55 64.18
C GLU A 280 68.16 -25.55 63.02
N GLY A 281 67.15 -26.43 62.96
CA GLY A 281 67.03 -27.46 61.93
C GLY A 281 66.70 -26.93 60.53
N HIS A 282 66.33 -27.84 59.62
CA HIS A 282 65.99 -27.48 58.24
C HIS A 282 64.85 -26.45 58.20
N PRO A 283 64.99 -25.32 57.46
CA PRO A 283 64.06 -24.20 57.53
C PRO A 283 62.65 -24.48 56.95
N PHE A 284 62.42 -25.68 56.42
CA PHE A 284 61.12 -26.17 55.94
C PHE A 284 60.75 -27.54 56.54
N LYS A 285 61.28 -27.90 57.74
CA LYS A 285 61.07 -29.22 58.37
C LYS A 285 59.61 -29.66 58.39
N ASP A 286 58.75 -28.77 58.88
CA ASP A 286 57.31 -29.03 59.09
C ASP A 286 56.54 -29.28 57.77
N TYR A 287 57.11 -28.87 56.63
CA TYR A 287 56.58 -29.14 55.29
C TYR A 287 57.19 -30.40 54.64
N LEU A 288 58.33 -30.89 55.13
CA LEU A 288 58.97 -32.14 54.69
C LEU A 288 58.48 -33.36 55.48
N GLU A 289 57.99 -33.16 56.70
CA GLU A 289 57.35 -34.19 57.53
C GLU A 289 55.83 -34.27 57.29
N LEU A 290 55.33 -33.59 56.25
CA LEU A 290 53.92 -33.59 55.84
C LEU A 290 53.61 -34.87 55.04
N ASP A 291 52.74 -35.74 55.57
CA ASP A 291 52.31 -36.95 54.87
C ASP A 291 51.45 -36.59 53.64
N LEU A 292 51.97 -36.92 52.45
CA LEU A 292 51.35 -36.65 51.14
C LEU A 292 50.62 -37.86 50.57
N THR A 293 50.32 -38.89 51.38
CA THR A 293 49.57 -40.06 50.92
C THR A 293 48.08 -39.74 50.72
N LEU A 294 47.62 -39.84 49.47
CA LEU A 294 46.19 -39.87 49.14
C LEU A 294 45.61 -41.22 49.57
N SER A 295 44.66 -41.23 50.52
CA SER A 295 44.02 -42.48 50.92
C SER A 295 43.23 -43.07 49.76
N GLN A 296 43.45 -44.37 49.51
CA GLN A 296 42.86 -45.10 48.38
C GLN A 296 41.33 -45.00 48.37
N GLU A 297 40.72 -44.99 49.56
CA GLU A 297 39.29 -44.81 49.81
C GLU A 297 38.75 -43.45 49.30
N LYS A 298 39.49 -42.34 49.50
CA LYS A 298 39.10 -41.01 48.98
C LYS A 298 39.23 -40.93 47.47
N VAL A 299 40.28 -41.51 46.90
CA VAL A 299 40.46 -41.60 45.45
C VAL A 299 39.32 -42.42 44.83
N GLN A 300 38.91 -43.50 45.49
CA GLN A 300 37.85 -44.39 45.00
C GLN A 300 36.45 -43.76 45.14
N GLN A 301 36.17 -42.98 46.19
CA GLN A 301 34.96 -42.15 46.27
C GLN A 301 34.91 -41.10 45.14
N LEU A 302 35.98 -40.32 44.95
CA LEU A 302 36.07 -39.32 43.87
C LEU A 302 35.93 -39.96 42.48
N ALA A 303 36.58 -41.10 42.23
CA ALA A 303 36.46 -41.83 40.98
C ALA A 303 35.05 -42.35 40.74
N THR A 304 34.35 -42.85 41.77
CA THR A 304 32.97 -43.35 41.65
C THR A 304 32.00 -42.22 41.31
N VAL A 305 32.10 -41.07 41.99
CA VAL A 305 31.28 -39.88 41.69
C VAL A 305 31.59 -39.31 40.30
N ALA A 306 32.87 -39.26 39.91
CA ALA A 306 33.26 -38.82 38.57
C ALA A 306 32.71 -39.75 37.46
N VAL A 307 32.79 -41.08 37.65
CA VAL A 307 32.23 -42.06 36.71
C VAL A 307 30.69 -41.97 36.66
N ALA A 308 30.02 -41.75 37.80
CA ALA A 308 28.57 -41.52 37.83
C ALA A 308 28.17 -40.27 37.04
N HIS A 309 28.86 -39.13 37.23
CA HIS A 309 28.61 -37.92 36.46
C HIS A 309 28.94 -38.06 34.98
N VAL A 310 30.04 -38.74 34.60
CA VAL A 310 30.37 -39.00 33.19
C VAL A 310 29.32 -39.90 32.53
N ASN A 311 28.87 -40.95 33.21
CA ASN A 311 27.83 -41.84 32.67
C ASN A 311 26.48 -41.13 32.55
N ALA A 312 26.10 -40.31 33.53
CA ALA A 312 24.90 -39.47 33.47
C ALA A 312 24.97 -38.44 32.32
N LEU A 313 26.13 -37.76 32.16
CA LEU A 313 26.36 -36.81 31.08
C LEU A 313 26.31 -37.50 29.70
N VAL A 314 26.99 -38.64 29.53
CA VAL A 314 26.97 -39.41 28.27
C VAL A 314 25.56 -39.92 27.95
N THR A 315 24.78 -40.32 28.96
CA THR A 315 23.38 -40.76 28.77
C THR A 315 22.48 -39.58 28.40
N GLY A 316 22.63 -38.42 29.06
CA GLY A 316 21.89 -37.20 28.74
C GLY A 316 22.24 -36.65 27.35
N LEU A 317 23.53 -36.59 27.01
CA LEU A 317 23.99 -36.22 25.66
C LEU A 317 23.50 -37.21 24.61
N ARG A 318 23.44 -38.52 24.90
CA ARG A 318 22.84 -39.52 24.01
C ARG A 318 21.34 -39.24 23.79
N ARG A 319 20.56 -38.99 24.86
CA ARG A 319 19.12 -38.63 24.77
C ARG A 319 18.91 -37.42 23.86
N LEU A 320 19.77 -36.41 23.97
CA LEU A 320 19.67 -35.14 23.24
C LEU A 320 20.21 -35.20 21.79
N PHE A 321 21.31 -35.92 21.54
CA PHE A 321 21.86 -36.05 20.17
C PHE A 321 21.14 -37.11 19.33
N LEU A 322 20.51 -38.12 19.94
CA LEU A 322 19.68 -39.10 19.23
C LEU A 322 18.18 -38.73 19.19
N VAL A 323 17.82 -37.53 19.67
CA VAL A 323 16.47 -36.95 19.57
C VAL A 323 15.38 -37.83 20.21
N GLU A 324 15.68 -38.35 21.40
CA GLU A 324 14.76 -39.17 22.20
C GLU A 324 13.64 -38.32 22.85
N ASP A 325 13.89 -37.03 23.04
CA ASP A 325 12.84 -36.00 23.19
C ASP A 325 13.13 -34.83 22.25
N LEU A 326 12.21 -34.55 21.33
CA LEU A 326 12.41 -33.54 20.29
C LEU A 326 12.53 -32.11 20.85
N VAL A 327 11.80 -31.79 21.92
CA VAL A 327 11.72 -30.44 22.48
C VAL A 327 12.97 -30.11 23.28
N ASP A 328 13.45 -31.03 24.12
CA ASP A 328 14.72 -30.89 24.84
C ASP A 328 15.92 -30.89 23.89
N SER A 329 15.87 -31.71 22.82
CA SER A 329 16.93 -31.76 21.81
C SER A 329 17.02 -30.47 20.98
N ILE A 330 15.89 -29.84 20.66
CA ILE A 330 15.86 -28.52 20.00
C ILE A 330 16.39 -27.42 20.94
N LYS A 331 16.00 -27.40 22.23
CA LYS A 331 16.59 -26.48 23.22
C LYS A 331 18.11 -26.63 23.30
N PHE A 332 18.61 -27.87 23.29
CA PHE A 332 20.03 -28.16 23.32
C PHE A 332 20.75 -27.74 22.03
N GLY A 333 20.13 -27.95 20.86
CA GLY A 333 20.63 -27.45 19.58
C GLY A 333 20.75 -25.92 19.53
N VAL A 334 19.73 -25.21 20.05
CA VAL A 334 19.77 -23.73 20.18
C VAL A 334 20.85 -23.28 21.17
N LEU A 335 21.03 -23.98 22.29
CA LEU A 335 22.11 -23.70 23.25
C LEU A 335 23.50 -23.88 22.60
N LEU A 336 23.71 -24.97 21.85
CA LEU A 336 24.94 -25.19 21.09
C LEU A 336 25.17 -24.10 20.03
N TYR A 337 24.12 -23.67 19.32
CA TYR A 337 24.20 -22.57 18.35
C TYR A 337 24.66 -21.26 19.01
N TRP A 338 24.04 -20.85 20.13
CA TRP A 338 24.49 -19.69 20.91
C TRP A 338 25.92 -19.81 21.41
N LEU A 339 26.35 -21.02 21.82
CA LEU A 339 27.74 -21.28 22.22
C LEU A 339 28.75 -21.08 21.07
N THR A 340 28.36 -21.21 19.80
CA THR A 340 29.25 -20.89 18.67
C THR A 340 29.58 -19.39 18.59
N TYR A 341 28.59 -18.52 18.82
CA TYR A 341 28.80 -17.06 18.86
C TYR A 341 29.60 -16.64 20.09
N VAL A 342 29.36 -17.25 21.26
CA VAL A 342 30.18 -17.01 22.46
C VAL A 342 31.63 -17.43 22.20
N GLY A 343 31.86 -18.60 21.59
CA GLY A 343 33.20 -19.08 21.22
C GLY A 343 33.90 -18.27 20.12
N ALA A 344 33.14 -17.61 19.25
CA ALA A 344 33.68 -16.69 18.24
C ALA A 344 34.12 -15.33 18.83
N LEU A 345 33.47 -14.88 19.92
CA LEU A 345 33.81 -13.63 20.62
C LEU A 345 34.87 -13.82 21.71
N PHE A 346 34.89 -14.99 22.36
CA PHE A 346 35.76 -15.27 23.51
C PHE A 346 36.34 -16.69 23.42
N ASN A 347 37.67 -16.81 23.51
CA ASN A 347 38.27 -18.13 23.74
C ASN A 347 37.94 -18.61 25.18
N GLY A 348 38.01 -19.92 25.42
CA GLY A 348 37.62 -20.50 26.71
C GLY A 348 38.36 -19.95 27.94
N MET A 349 39.64 -19.59 27.81
CA MET A 349 40.39 -18.92 28.89
C MET A 349 39.90 -17.49 29.11
N THR A 350 39.47 -16.78 28.07
CA THR A 350 38.85 -15.46 28.21
C THR A 350 37.52 -15.54 28.96
N CYS A 351 36.68 -16.54 28.69
CA CYS A 351 35.48 -16.79 29.49
C CYS A 351 35.80 -17.08 30.97
N VAL A 352 36.83 -17.89 31.25
CA VAL A 352 37.29 -18.18 32.62
C VAL A 352 37.82 -16.92 33.32
N MET A 353 38.59 -16.07 32.62
CA MET A 353 39.06 -14.79 33.17
C MET A 353 37.90 -13.84 33.47
N ILE A 354 36.92 -13.70 32.56
CA ILE A 354 35.73 -12.87 32.79
C ILE A 354 34.93 -13.41 33.99
N GLY A 355 34.73 -14.72 34.09
CA GLY A 355 34.06 -15.34 35.23
C GLY A 355 34.78 -15.10 36.56
N PHE A 356 36.12 -15.21 36.58
CA PHE A 356 36.93 -14.93 37.77
C PHE A 356 36.89 -13.45 38.18
N VAL A 357 36.91 -12.52 37.22
CA VAL A 357 36.73 -11.08 37.48
C VAL A 357 35.33 -10.78 38.00
N ALA A 358 34.29 -11.34 37.38
CA ALA A 358 32.90 -11.18 37.80
C ALA A 358 32.68 -11.66 39.24
N LEU A 359 33.27 -12.80 39.63
CA LEU A 359 33.15 -13.40 40.96
C LEU A 359 33.60 -12.46 42.11
N PHE A 360 34.64 -11.66 41.87
CA PHE A 360 35.18 -10.71 42.85
C PHE A 360 34.65 -9.28 42.67
N THR A 361 33.79 -9.01 41.69
CA THR A 361 33.30 -7.64 41.41
C THR A 361 31.78 -7.50 41.52
N LEU A 362 31.01 -8.39 40.88
CA LEU A 362 29.54 -8.30 40.85
C LEU A 362 28.89 -8.31 42.24
N PRO A 363 29.28 -9.18 43.21
CA PRO A 363 28.67 -9.17 44.55
C PRO A 363 28.81 -7.82 45.26
N LYS A 364 29.98 -7.17 45.09
CA LYS A 364 30.29 -5.88 45.72
C LYS A 364 29.66 -4.69 44.97
N VAL A 365 29.57 -4.75 43.64
CA VAL A 365 28.85 -3.76 42.83
C VAL A 365 27.35 -3.77 43.14
N TYR A 366 26.75 -4.97 43.31
CA TYR A 366 25.34 -5.09 43.71
C TYR A 366 25.11 -4.58 45.14
N GLU A 367 25.95 -4.96 46.11
CA GLU A 367 25.87 -4.46 47.50
C GLU A 367 25.88 -2.92 47.56
N ASN A 368 26.75 -2.27 46.77
CA ASN A 368 26.89 -0.81 46.77
C ASN A 368 25.76 -0.04 46.07
N ASN A 369 25.01 -0.66 45.14
CA ASN A 369 24.08 0.06 44.24
C ASN A 369 22.64 -0.47 44.27
N LYS A 370 22.33 -1.37 45.22
CA LYS A 370 21.12 -2.20 45.24
C LYS A 370 19.81 -1.48 44.88
N GLN A 371 19.48 -0.36 45.52
CA GLN A 371 18.23 0.37 45.24
C GLN A 371 18.12 0.84 43.78
N SER A 372 19.21 1.27 43.15
CA SER A 372 19.18 1.70 41.74
C SER A 372 19.02 0.49 40.81
N ILE A 373 19.74 -0.60 41.07
CA ILE A 373 19.67 -1.82 40.26
C ILE A 373 18.28 -2.44 40.34
N ASP A 374 17.73 -2.60 41.55
CA ASP A 374 16.40 -3.17 41.75
C ASP A 374 15.32 -2.28 41.09
N THR A 375 15.42 -0.94 41.17
CA THR A 375 14.52 0.01 40.47
C THR A 375 14.58 -0.15 38.95
N HIS A 376 15.77 -0.31 38.37
CA HIS A 376 15.92 -0.51 36.93
C HIS A 376 15.42 -1.89 36.47
N LEU A 377 15.55 -2.93 37.30
CA LEU A 377 14.99 -4.26 37.04
C LEU A 377 13.45 -4.26 37.07
N GLU A 378 12.84 -3.53 38.01
CA GLU A 378 11.37 -3.32 38.01
C GLU A 378 10.91 -2.53 36.78
N MET A 379 11.65 -1.49 36.37
CA MET A 379 11.34 -0.73 35.16
C MET A 379 11.44 -1.61 33.88
N VAL A 380 12.39 -2.54 33.82
CA VAL A 380 12.50 -3.51 32.72
C VAL A 380 11.36 -4.52 32.75
N ARG A 381 11.01 -5.09 33.92
CA ARG A 381 9.83 -5.97 34.06
C ARG A 381 8.53 -5.27 33.68
N SER A 382 8.34 -4.03 34.12
CA SER A 382 7.19 -3.18 33.76
C SER A 382 7.08 -3.03 32.25
N LYS A 383 8.17 -2.71 31.54
CA LYS A 383 8.16 -2.62 30.07
C LYS A 383 7.87 -3.95 29.39
N ILE A 384 8.41 -5.07 29.89
CA ILE A 384 8.12 -6.41 29.35
C ILE A 384 6.63 -6.73 29.50
N GLN A 385 6.02 -6.40 30.64
CA GLN A 385 4.59 -6.59 30.87
C GLN A 385 3.74 -5.65 29.99
N GLU A 386 4.11 -4.37 29.87
CA GLU A 386 3.46 -3.40 28.98
C GLU A 386 3.50 -3.81 27.50
N ILE A 387 4.59 -4.43 27.05
CA ILE A 387 4.73 -5.02 25.71
C ILE A 387 3.83 -6.26 25.56
N THR A 388 3.71 -7.07 26.61
CA THR A 388 2.88 -8.28 26.60
C THR A 388 1.39 -7.94 26.55
N GLU A 389 0.94 -6.95 27.33
CA GLU A 389 -0.44 -6.48 27.35
C GLU A 389 -0.84 -5.82 26.01
N LYS A 390 0.07 -5.07 25.36
CA LYS A 390 -0.19 -4.50 24.02
C LYS A 390 -0.39 -5.54 22.93
N LYS A 391 0.33 -6.67 22.97
CA LYS A 391 0.06 -7.82 22.07
C LYS A 391 -1.35 -8.43 22.27
N GLN A 392 -2.02 -8.14 23.38
CA GLN A 392 -3.37 -8.63 23.69
C GLN A 392 -4.48 -7.62 23.32
N ILE A 393 -4.12 -6.38 22.96
CA ILE A 393 -5.07 -5.27 22.69
C ILE A 393 -5.15 -4.89 21.20
N SER A 394 -4.14 -5.22 20.39
CA SER A 394 -4.10 -4.82 18.97
C SER A 394 -5.31 -5.31 18.17
N VAL A 395 -5.92 -4.41 17.40
CA VAL A 395 -7.17 -4.63 16.64
C VAL A 395 -7.00 -5.67 15.53
N ARG A 396 -5.75 -6.04 15.20
CA ARG A 396 -5.40 -7.10 14.24
C ARG A 396 -5.75 -8.52 14.73
N GLY A 397 -6.02 -8.68 16.04
CA GLY A 397 -6.46 -9.95 16.65
C GLY A 397 -5.30 -10.86 17.09
N ILE A 398 -5.63 -11.87 17.90
CA ILE A 398 -4.67 -12.85 18.44
C ILE A 398 -4.50 -14.00 17.45
N ALA A 399 -3.26 -14.25 17.00
CA ALA A 399 -2.95 -15.41 16.17
C ALA A 399 -3.14 -16.72 16.94
N GLN A 400 -3.99 -17.62 16.45
CA GLN A 400 -4.14 -18.95 17.04
C GLN A 400 -3.08 -19.92 16.49
N LEU A 401 -2.60 -20.83 17.34
CA LEU A 401 -1.53 -21.77 16.98
C LEU A 401 -1.94 -22.70 15.82
N GLU A 402 -3.23 -23.03 15.71
CA GLU A 402 -3.77 -23.87 14.64
C GLU A 402 -3.78 -23.11 13.31
N ASP A 403 -4.36 -21.90 13.28
CA ASP A 403 -4.36 -20.99 12.10
C ASP A 403 -2.95 -20.79 11.52
N VAL A 404 -1.97 -20.46 12.37
CA VAL A 404 -0.58 -20.18 11.94
C VAL A 404 0.04 -21.41 11.26
N ASN A 405 -0.23 -22.60 11.76
CA ASN A 405 0.30 -23.83 11.16
C ASN A 405 -0.45 -24.24 9.88
N GLU A 406 -1.76 -23.96 9.76
CA GLU A 406 -2.49 -24.13 8.51
C GLU A 406 -1.98 -23.15 7.43
N ILE A 407 -1.84 -21.86 7.75
CA ILE A 407 -1.31 -20.85 6.82
C ILE A 407 0.11 -21.20 6.36
N LYS A 408 1.00 -21.64 7.26
CA LYS A 408 2.36 -22.09 6.89
C LYS A 408 2.34 -23.29 5.95
N LYS A 409 1.46 -24.27 6.21
CA LYS A 409 1.30 -25.47 5.36
C LYS A 409 0.78 -25.09 3.97
N ASP A 410 -0.21 -24.21 3.91
CA ASP A 410 -0.89 -23.83 2.68
C ASP A 410 -0.04 -22.87 1.82
N PHE A 411 0.72 -21.97 2.44
CA PHE A 411 1.77 -21.19 1.78
C PHE A 411 2.78 -22.08 1.07
N ASN A 412 3.30 -23.10 1.76
CA ASN A 412 4.25 -24.06 1.15
C ASN A 412 3.56 -24.93 0.07
N ARG A 413 2.26 -25.25 0.22
CA ARG A 413 1.46 -25.89 -0.85
C ARG A 413 1.43 -25.03 -2.10
N HIS A 414 1.13 -23.73 -1.99
CA HIS A 414 1.05 -22.85 -3.17
C HIS A 414 2.42 -22.59 -3.79
N LEU A 415 3.46 -22.38 -2.98
CA LEU A 415 4.83 -22.24 -3.49
C LEU A 415 5.25 -23.47 -4.33
N HIS A 416 4.96 -24.68 -3.84
CA HIS A 416 5.35 -25.91 -4.53
C HIS A 416 4.44 -26.29 -5.70
N TYR A 417 3.11 -26.31 -5.50
CA TYR A 417 2.15 -26.84 -6.49
C TYR A 417 1.50 -25.78 -7.39
N THR A 418 1.44 -24.51 -6.96
CA THR A 418 0.86 -23.42 -7.78
C THR A 418 1.94 -22.65 -8.55
N LEU A 419 3.10 -22.41 -7.93
CA LEU A 419 4.20 -21.65 -8.53
C LEU A 419 5.35 -22.50 -9.06
N VAL A 420 5.35 -23.81 -8.75
CA VAL A 420 6.39 -24.77 -9.18
C VAL A 420 7.79 -24.33 -8.71
N LYS A 421 7.89 -23.86 -7.45
CA LYS A 421 9.13 -23.44 -6.81
C LYS A 421 9.47 -24.30 -5.59
N ASP A 422 10.76 -24.43 -5.32
CA ASP A 422 11.29 -24.78 -4.02
C ASP A 422 11.98 -23.55 -3.38
N ARG A 423 12.30 -23.63 -2.09
CA ARG A 423 12.79 -22.48 -1.31
C ARG A 423 14.18 -21.97 -1.73
N ASN A 424 14.95 -22.72 -2.52
CA ASN A 424 16.27 -22.30 -3.01
C ASN A 424 16.19 -21.41 -4.26
N VAL A 425 15.08 -21.47 -5.01
CA VAL A 425 14.86 -20.74 -6.28
C VAL A 425 13.60 -19.84 -6.26
N ALA A 426 12.96 -19.73 -5.09
CA ALA A 426 11.86 -18.82 -4.84
C ALA A 426 12.38 -17.39 -4.59
N THR A 427 11.92 -16.46 -5.41
CA THR A 427 12.12 -15.02 -5.24
C THR A 427 11.09 -14.43 -4.28
N VAL A 428 11.32 -13.21 -3.81
CA VAL A 428 10.35 -12.49 -2.95
C VAL A 428 8.98 -12.34 -3.63
N ARG A 429 8.92 -12.23 -4.97
CA ARG A 429 7.66 -12.22 -5.74
C ARG A 429 6.95 -13.58 -5.71
N ASP A 430 7.69 -14.71 -5.75
CA ASP A 430 7.08 -16.03 -5.59
C ASP A 430 6.47 -16.19 -4.18
N TYR A 431 7.13 -15.67 -3.15
CA TYR A 431 6.59 -15.65 -1.79
C TYR A 431 5.33 -14.77 -1.67
N TYR A 432 5.31 -13.59 -2.30
CA TYR A 432 4.08 -12.77 -2.41
C TYR A 432 2.92 -13.56 -3.04
N PHE A 433 3.14 -14.20 -4.19
CA PHE A 433 2.08 -14.97 -4.86
C PHE A 433 1.62 -16.17 -4.02
N ALA A 434 2.52 -16.87 -3.32
CA ALA A 434 2.17 -17.97 -2.43
C ALA A 434 1.28 -17.49 -1.26
N LEU A 435 1.58 -16.33 -0.67
CA LEU A 435 0.76 -15.71 0.36
C LEU A 435 -0.61 -15.25 -0.20
N ALA A 436 -0.62 -14.58 -1.36
CA ALA A 436 -1.86 -14.11 -1.99
C ALA A 436 -2.81 -15.26 -2.34
N HIS A 437 -2.29 -16.40 -2.82
CA HIS A 437 -3.09 -17.61 -3.05
C HIS A 437 -3.62 -18.21 -1.74
N THR A 438 -2.79 -18.30 -0.70
CA THR A 438 -3.21 -18.79 0.63
C THR A 438 -4.35 -17.94 1.20
N VAL A 439 -4.21 -16.61 1.18
CA VAL A 439 -5.24 -15.66 1.63
C VAL A 439 -6.51 -15.75 0.77
N LYS A 440 -6.39 -16.02 -0.53
CA LYS A 440 -7.54 -16.20 -1.44
C LYS A 440 -8.34 -17.48 -1.14
N ASP A 441 -7.71 -18.58 -0.75
CA ASP A 441 -8.45 -19.82 -0.44
C ASP A 441 -9.45 -19.60 0.74
N HIS A 442 -9.09 -18.78 1.72
CA HIS A 442 -10.01 -18.36 2.81
C HIS A 442 -11.20 -17.50 2.32
N LEU A 443 -11.11 -16.84 1.15
CA LEU A 443 -12.23 -16.14 0.51
C LEU A 443 -13.18 -17.08 -0.23
N VAL A 444 -12.65 -18.08 -0.96
CA VAL A 444 -13.43 -18.89 -1.92
C VAL A 444 -14.68 -19.51 -1.27
N SER A 445 -14.51 -20.13 -0.10
CA SER A 445 -15.63 -20.76 0.64
C SER A 445 -16.68 -19.76 1.15
N ARG A 446 -16.26 -18.54 1.53
CA ARG A 446 -17.16 -17.46 1.95
C ARG A 446 -17.94 -16.90 0.76
N TRP A 447 -17.26 -16.76 -0.36
CA TRP A 447 -17.81 -16.23 -1.61
C TRP A 447 -18.86 -17.16 -2.23
N ILE A 448 -18.58 -18.46 -2.32
CA ILE A 448 -19.55 -19.46 -2.77
C ILE A 448 -20.81 -19.43 -1.89
N ARG A 449 -20.64 -19.45 -0.56
CA ARG A 449 -21.78 -19.38 0.40
C ARG A 449 -22.55 -18.06 0.29
N THR A 450 -21.89 -16.93 0.10
CA THR A 450 -22.54 -15.62 -0.07
C THR A 450 -23.40 -15.58 -1.33
N GLN A 451 -22.86 -16.02 -2.47
CA GLN A 451 -23.61 -16.07 -3.73
C GLN A 451 -24.77 -17.07 -3.64
N GLN A 452 -24.56 -18.26 -3.05
CA GLN A 452 -25.62 -19.24 -2.80
C GLN A 452 -26.74 -18.66 -1.92
N TYR A 453 -26.39 -17.98 -0.81
CA TYR A 453 -27.35 -17.30 0.07
C TYR A 453 -28.20 -16.28 -0.69
N TYR A 454 -27.60 -15.49 -1.60
CA TYR A 454 -28.36 -14.56 -2.43
C TYR A 454 -29.25 -15.26 -3.48
N TYR A 455 -28.91 -16.44 -3.98
CA TYR A 455 -29.83 -17.24 -4.81
C TYR A 455 -30.95 -17.91 -3.99
N GLU A 456 -30.68 -18.35 -2.76
CA GLU A 456 -31.68 -19.00 -1.90
C GLU A 456 -32.69 -18.01 -1.27
N LYS A 457 -32.22 -16.82 -0.89
CA LYS A 457 -33.08 -15.75 -0.33
C LYS A 457 -33.72 -14.86 -1.39
N ASP A 458 -33.12 -14.79 -2.58
CA ASP A 458 -33.53 -13.94 -3.70
C ASP A 458 -33.92 -12.50 -3.30
N PRO A 459 -33.02 -11.75 -2.63
CA PRO A 459 -33.29 -10.36 -2.26
C PRO A 459 -33.27 -9.44 -3.49
N LYS A 460 -33.73 -8.19 -3.30
CA LYS A 460 -33.43 -7.10 -4.24
C LYS A 460 -31.91 -6.92 -4.31
N ARG A 461 -31.35 -6.86 -5.52
CA ARG A 461 -29.90 -6.76 -5.75
C ARG A 461 -29.52 -5.37 -6.26
N VAL A 462 -28.42 -4.83 -5.74
CA VAL A 462 -27.84 -3.54 -6.17
C VAL A 462 -26.78 -3.78 -7.23
N TYR A 463 -26.84 -3.01 -8.31
CA TYR A 463 -25.88 -3.02 -9.40
C TYR A 463 -25.29 -1.62 -9.52
N TYR A 464 -24.05 -1.45 -9.06
CA TYR A 464 -23.32 -0.19 -9.15
C TYR A 464 -22.49 -0.21 -10.43
N LEU A 465 -22.81 0.65 -11.39
CA LEU A 465 -22.13 0.70 -12.70
C LEU A 465 -21.14 1.86 -12.73
N SER A 466 -19.87 1.58 -13.05
CA SER A 466 -18.86 2.62 -13.24
C SER A 466 -17.73 2.19 -14.16
N LEU A 467 -17.13 3.16 -14.86
CA LEU A 467 -15.88 2.97 -15.59
C LEU A 467 -14.62 3.10 -14.71
N GLU A 468 -14.74 3.46 -13.42
CA GLU A 468 -13.59 3.46 -12.50
C GLU A 468 -13.86 2.68 -11.21
N TYR A 469 -12.90 1.85 -10.80
CA TYR A 469 -12.77 1.22 -9.48
C TYR A 469 -11.32 1.30 -9.01
N TYR A 470 -10.96 2.36 -8.28
CA TYR A 470 -9.57 2.57 -7.86
C TYR A 470 -9.25 1.74 -6.60
N MET A 471 -9.18 0.41 -6.77
CA MET A 471 -9.12 -0.55 -5.66
C MET A 471 -7.83 -0.42 -4.82
N GLY A 472 -6.69 -0.19 -5.48
CA GLY A 472 -5.37 -0.30 -4.85
C GLY A 472 -4.96 -1.76 -4.64
N ARG A 473 -4.07 -1.99 -3.68
CA ARG A 473 -3.64 -3.32 -3.20
C ARG A 473 -4.76 -4.07 -2.49
N SER A 474 -4.86 -5.38 -2.68
CA SER A 474 -5.93 -6.24 -2.14
C SER A 474 -5.49 -7.15 -0.99
N LEU A 475 -4.20 -7.47 -0.86
CA LEU A 475 -3.68 -8.45 0.10
C LEU A 475 -4.00 -8.08 1.56
N GLN A 476 -3.49 -6.95 2.03
CA GLN A 476 -3.68 -6.48 3.42
C GLN A 476 -5.16 -6.19 3.73
N ASN A 477 -5.92 -5.61 2.78
CA ASN A 477 -7.37 -5.37 2.94
C ASN A 477 -8.15 -6.70 3.09
N THR A 478 -7.71 -7.77 2.42
CA THR A 478 -8.33 -9.08 2.54
C THR A 478 -8.02 -9.72 3.90
N MET A 479 -6.75 -9.68 4.33
CA MET A 479 -6.33 -10.21 5.62
C MET A 479 -7.01 -9.49 6.80
N ILE A 480 -7.20 -8.17 6.71
CA ILE A 480 -7.94 -7.37 7.69
C ILE A 480 -9.44 -7.71 7.69
N ASN A 481 -10.12 -7.69 6.53
CA ASN A 481 -11.57 -7.95 6.50
C ASN A 481 -11.93 -9.39 6.88
N LEU A 482 -11.01 -10.35 6.71
CA LEU A 482 -11.14 -11.73 7.19
C LEU A 482 -10.74 -11.93 8.66
N GLY A 483 -10.01 -11.00 9.28
CA GLY A 483 -9.50 -11.13 10.65
C GLY A 483 -8.32 -12.09 10.80
N ILE A 484 -7.46 -12.22 9.77
CA ILE A 484 -6.34 -13.19 9.73
C ILE A 484 -4.95 -12.54 9.65
N GLN A 485 -4.84 -11.20 9.70
CA GLN A 485 -3.57 -10.48 9.54
C GLN A 485 -2.47 -11.00 10.49
N THR A 486 -2.73 -11.08 11.81
CA THR A 486 -1.72 -11.54 12.78
C THR A 486 -1.33 -13.00 12.56
N SER A 487 -2.26 -13.87 12.15
CA SER A 487 -1.96 -15.27 11.84
C SER A 487 -1.11 -15.41 10.57
N CYS A 488 -1.26 -14.50 9.59
CA CYS A 488 -0.41 -14.43 8.40
C CYS A 488 0.97 -13.85 8.71
N ASP A 489 1.04 -12.79 9.50
CA ASP A 489 2.26 -12.11 9.96
C ASP A 489 3.19 -13.08 10.73
N GLU A 490 2.66 -13.72 11.79
CA GLU A 490 3.38 -14.74 12.56
C GLU A 490 3.76 -15.97 11.70
N ALA A 491 2.93 -16.35 10.71
CA ALA A 491 3.26 -17.42 9.76
C ALA A 491 4.43 -17.05 8.83
N MET A 492 4.49 -15.82 8.31
CA MET A 492 5.59 -15.36 7.47
C MET A 492 6.88 -15.19 8.29
N TYR A 493 6.78 -14.61 9.49
CA TYR A 493 7.89 -14.48 10.42
C TYR A 493 8.52 -15.85 10.76
N GLN A 494 7.71 -16.86 11.08
CA GLN A 494 8.19 -18.23 11.34
C GLN A 494 8.76 -18.95 10.09
N LEU A 495 8.49 -18.45 8.88
CA LEU A 495 9.12 -18.91 7.65
C LEU A 495 10.40 -18.13 7.31
N GLY A 496 10.72 -17.04 8.02
CA GLY A 496 11.85 -16.16 7.76
C GLY A 496 11.59 -15.12 6.68
N LEU A 497 10.35 -14.62 6.58
CA LEU A 497 9.91 -13.62 5.59
C LEU A 497 9.28 -12.41 6.30
N ASP A 498 9.50 -11.20 5.78
CA ASP A 498 8.84 -9.98 6.22
C ASP A 498 7.54 -9.76 5.42
N ILE A 499 6.41 -9.64 6.11
CA ILE A 499 5.11 -9.43 5.45
C ILE A 499 4.96 -8.02 4.86
N GLU A 500 5.60 -6.98 5.44
CA GLU A 500 5.60 -5.64 4.83
C GLU A 500 6.37 -5.68 3.48
N GLU A 501 7.45 -6.47 3.36
CA GLU A 501 8.16 -6.66 2.06
C GLU A 501 7.28 -7.37 1.01
N LEU A 502 6.52 -8.41 1.41
CA LEU A 502 5.61 -9.10 0.49
C LEU A 502 4.43 -8.22 0.05
N GLU A 503 3.87 -7.42 0.97
CA GLU A 503 2.81 -6.44 0.67
C GLU A 503 3.30 -5.31 -0.26
N GLU A 504 4.60 -4.98 -0.25
CA GLU A 504 5.19 -4.01 -1.19
C GLU A 504 5.36 -4.52 -2.63
N LEU A 505 5.21 -5.82 -2.89
CA LEU A 505 5.29 -6.41 -4.24
C LEU A 505 3.95 -6.54 -4.98
N GLU A 506 2.83 -6.21 -4.32
CA GLU A 506 1.53 -6.12 -4.99
C GLU A 506 1.45 -4.84 -5.82
N GLU A 507 0.96 -4.91 -7.06
CA GLU A 507 0.70 -3.73 -7.89
C GLU A 507 -0.67 -3.11 -7.52
N ASP A 508 -0.80 -1.78 -7.59
CA ASP A 508 -2.12 -1.14 -7.52
C ASP A 508 -2.97 -1.61 -8.71
N ALA A 509 -4.21 -2.07 -8.48
CA ALA A 509 -5.08 -2.44 -9.59
C ALA A 509 -5.42 -1.23 -10.48
N GLY A 510 -4.91 -1.23 -11.72
CA GLY A 510 -5.01 -0.18 -12.74
C GLY A 510 -6.42 0.01 -13.31
N LEU A 511 -7.39 0.27 -12.45
CA LEU A 511 -8.82 0.26 -12.75
C LEU A 511 -9.52 1.59 -12.40
N GLY A 512 -8.79 2.60 -11.93
CA GLY A 512 -9.32 3.92 -11.61
C GLY A 512 -8.25 5.01 -11.67
N ASN A 513 -8.68 6.27 -11.70
CA ASN A 513 -7.84 7.46 -11.85
C ASN A 513 -7.99 8.40 -10.65
N GLY A 514 -9.22 8.61 -10.17
CA GLY A 514 -9.52 9.71 -9.25
C GLY A 514 -10.47 9.39 -8.09
N GLY A 515 -11.07 10.46 -7.56
CA GLY A 515 -11.99 10.40 -6.43
C GLY A 515 -13.25 9.55 -6.72
N LEU A 516 -13.76 9.59 -7.95
CA LEU A 516 -14.92 8.81 -8.39
C LEU A 516 -14.64 7.30 -8.34
N GLY A 517 -13.54 6.83 -8.94
CA GLY A 517 -13.13 5.43 -8.84
C GLY A 517 -12.81 4.99 -7.42
N ARG A 518 -12.25 5.87 -6.60
CA ARG A 518 -11.94 5.55 -5.20
C ARG A 518 -13.17 5.52 -4.30
N LEU A 519 -14.19 6.33 -4.61
CA LEU A 519 -15.50 6.28 -3.97
C LEU A 519 -16.19 4.95 -4.27
N ALA A 520 -16.25 4.55 -5.54
CA ALA A 520 -16.79 3.25 -5.96
C ALA A 520 -16.13 2.08 -5.21
N ALA A 521 -14.80 2.10 -5.08
CA ALA A 521 -14.05 1.11 -4.31
C ALA A 521 -14.30 1.15 -2.79
N CYS A 522 -14.59 2.32 -2.19
CA CYS A 522 -15.05 2.41 -0.80
C CYS A 522 -16.49 1.90 -0.62
N PHE A 523 -17.37 2.19 -1.58
CA PHE A 523 -18.77 1.76 -1.59
C PHE A 523 -18.89 0.23 -1.69
N LEU A 524 -18.03 -0.44 -2.45
CA LEU A 524 -17.97 -1.90 -2.50
C LEU A 524 -17.66 -2.54 -1.13
N ASP A 525 -16.63 -2.03 -0.44
CA ASP A 525 -16.24 -2.48 0.90
C ASP A 525 -17.37 -2.24 1.93
N SER A 526 -18.02 -1.07 1.89
CA SER A 526 -19.19 -0.76 2.72
C SER A 526 -20.40 -1.64 2.41
N MET A 527 -20.75 -1.87 1.14
CA MET A 527 -21.88 -2.75 0.78
C MET A 527 -21.64 -4.20 1.21
N ALA A 528 -20.41 -4.72 1.09
CA ALA A 528 -20.07 -6.05 1.61
C ALA A 528 -20.10 -6.10 3.15
N THR A 529 -19.61 -5.05 3.82
CA THR A 529 -19.60 -4.92 5.28
C THR A 529 -21.02 -4.81 5.88
N LEU A 530 -21.93 -4.13 5.18
CA LEU A 530 -23.36 -3.98 5.51
C LEU A 530 -24.25 -5.13 5.00
N GLY A 531 -23.64 -6.27 4.64
CA GLY A 531 -24.34 -7.49 4.22
C GLY A 531 -25.13 -7.40 2.91
N MET A 532 -25.02 -6.29 2.18
CA MET A 532 -25.91 -5.97 1.07
C MET A 532 -25.64 -6.87 -0.15
N PRO A 533 -26.69 -7.38 -0.81
CA PRO A 533 -26.60 -8.17 -2.04
C PRO A 533 -26.23 -7.29 -3.25
N ALA A 534 -24.96 -6.89 -3.31
CA ALA A 534 -24.47 -5.86 -4.20
C ALA A 534 -23.36 -6.35 -5.14
N TYR A 535 -23.34 -5.78 -6.34
CA TYR A 535 -22.36 -6.07 -7.38
C TYR A 535 -21.80 -4.78 -7.96
N GLY A 536 -20.46 -4.69 -8.04
CA GLY A 536 -19.80 -3.68 -8.87
C GLY A 536 -19.68 -4.18 -10.30
N TYR A 537 -19.90 -3.30 -11.28
CA TYR A 537 -19.74 -3.58 -12.70
C TYR A 537 -18.92 -2.49 -13.39
N GLY A 538 -17.88 -2.92 -14.12
CA GLY A 538 -16.97 -2.05 -14.87
C GLY A 538 -16.18 -2.79 -15.95
N ILE A 539 -15.09 -2.19 -16.43
CA ILE A 539 -14.21 -2.77 -17.45
C ILE A 539 -12.92 -3.29 -16.81
N ARG A 540 -12.42 -4.44 -17.28
CA ARG A 540 -11.09 -4.96 -16.93
C ARG A 540 -10.06 -4.37 -17.89
N TYR A 541 -9.59 -3.17 -17.59
CA TYR A 541 -8.54 -2.53 -18.37
C TYR A 541 -7.22 -3.32 -18.28
N GLU A 542 -6.60 -3.56 -19.43
CA GLU A 542 -5.30 -4.23 -19.53
C GLU A 542 -4.19 -3.37 -18.91
N TYR A 543 -4.23 -2.06 -19.21
CA TYR A 543 -3.42 -1.02 -18.60
C TYR A 543 -4.33 -0.04 -17.85
N GLY A 544 -3.91 0.40 -16.67
CA GLY A 544 -4.48 1.59 -16.04
C GLY A 544 -4.20 2.86 -16.84
N ILE A 545 -4.56 4.03 -16.29
CA ILE A 545 -4.48 5.29 -17.06
C ILE A 545 -3.06 5.59 -17.57
N PHE A 546 -2.07 5.51 -16.66
CA PHE A 546 -0.62 5.46 -16.92
C PHE A 546 0.13 5.43 -15.58
N ALA A 547 1.32 4.83 -15.56
CA ALA A 547 2.32 5.09 -14.55
C ALA A 547 2.95 6.47 -14.83
N GLN A 548 2.94 7.36 -13.84
CA GLN A 548 3.51 8.70 -13.98
C GLN A 548 5.02 8.64 -13.72
N LYS A 549 5.83 9.22 -14.61
CA LYS A 549 7.24 9.51 -14.34
C LYS A 549 7.54 11.00 -14.41
N ILE A 550 8.44 11.47 -13.54
CA ILE A 550 8.97 12.84 -13.59
C ILE A 550 10.37 12.81 -14.20
N ARG A 551 10.50 13.30 -15.44
CA ARG A 551 11.79 13.38 -16.14
C ARG A 551 12.07 14.85 -16.47
N ASN A 552 13.22 15.37 -16.06
CA ASN A 552 13.57 16.80 -16.19
C ASN A 552 12.52 17.77 -15.61
N GLY A 553 11.74 17.33 -14.61
CA GLY A 553 10.62 18.06 -14.03
C GLY A 553 9.28 17.91 -14.76
N GLU A 554 9.23 17.24 -15.90
CA GLU A 554 8.02 17.06 -16.71
C GLU A 554 7.33 15.71 -16.43
N GLN A 555 6.00 15.69 -16.53
CA GLN A 555 5.23 14.45 -16.52
C GLN A 555 5.38 13.71 -17.86
N VAL A 556 5.93 12.51 -17.76
CA VAL A 556 5.94 11.47 -18.81
C VAL A 556 4.97 10.35 -18.41
N GLU A 557 4.16 9.91 -19.37
CA GLU A 557 3.26 8.76 -19.22
C GLU A 557 3.96 7.46 -19.64
N GLU A 558 3.95 6.45 -18.77
CA GLU A 558 4.38 5.07 -19.07
C GLU A 558 3.17 4.11 -18.93
N PRO A 559 3.09 2.99 -19.67
CA PRO A 559 1.97 2.04 -19.54
C PRO A 559 1.88 1.42 -18.14
N ASP A 560 0.68 1.46 -17.55
CA ASP A 560 0.37 0.94 -16.22
C ASP A 560 0.06 -0.57 -16.26
N ASP A 561 1.12 -1.36 -16.51
CA ASP A 561 1.08 -2.81 -16.80
C ASP A 561 0.91 -3.69 -15.53
N TRP A 562 -0.15 -3.39 -14.76
CA TRP A 562 -0.47 -4.05 -13.48
C TRP A 562 -0.78 -5.56 -13.61
N LEU A 563 -0.98 -6.06 -14.84
CA LEU A 563 -1.30 -7.45 -15.14
C LEU A 563 -0.10 -8.29 -15.62
N ARG A 564 1.08 -7.69 -15.80
CA ARG A 564 2.30 -8.37 -16.33
C ARG A 564 2.61 -9.73 -15.71
N TYR A 565 2.42 -9.85 -14.39
CA TYR A 565 2.72 -11.06 -13.62
C TYR A 565 1.46 -11.88 -13.27
N GLY A 566 0.29 -11.46 -13.77
CA GLY A 566 -1.02 -11.98 -13.39
C GLY A 566 -1.59 -11.31 -12.12
N ASN A 567 -2.91 -11.15 -12.09
CA ASN A 567 -3.65 -10.74 -10.90
C ASN A 567 -4.08 -12.00 -10.13
N PRO A 568 -3.61 -12.23 -8.88
CA PRO A 568 -3.97 -13.44 -8.14
C PRO A 568 -5.41 -13.42 -7.66
N TRP A 569 -6.08 -12.27 -7.55
CA TRP A 569 -7.42 -12.12 -6.95
C TRP A 569 -8.57 -12.47 -7.88
N GLU A 570 -8.46 -12.15 -9.17
CA GLU A 570 -9.54 -12.36 -10.13
C GLU A 570 -9.84 -13.83 -10.42
N LYS A 571 -11.02 -14.08 -11.00
CA LYS A 571 -11.39 -15.34 -11.63
C LYS A 571 -12.10 -15.06 -12.95
N ALA A 572 -11.45 -15.41 -14.07
CA ALA A 572 -12.08 -15.43 -15.38
C ALA A 572 -13.30 -16.36 -15.42
N ARG A 573 -14.35 -15.92 -16.13
CA ARG A 573 -15.64 -16.58 -16.27
C ARG A 573 -16.07 -16.75 -17.74
N PRO A 574 -15.31 -17.46 -18.58
CA PRO A 574 -15.68 -17.69 -19.99
C PRO A 574 -17.06 -18.37 -20.14
N GLU A 575 -17.54 -19.09 -19.13
CA GLU A 575 -18.87 -19.71 -19.11
C GLU A 575 -20.06 -18.71 -19.09
N TYR A 576 -19.77 -17.41 -18.96
CA TYR A 576 -20.72 -16.29 -19.00
C TYR A 576 -20.30 -15.19 -20.00
N MET A 577 -19.62 -15.55 -21.10
CA MET A 577 -19.29 -14.61 -22.17
C MET A 577 -20.56 -14.15 -22.93
N ILE A 578 -20.64 -12.86 -23.27
CA ILE A 578 -21.84 -12.22 -23.84
C ILE A 578 -21.49 -11.46 -25.14
N PRO A 579 -22.27 -11.57 -26.23
CA PRO A 579 -22.07 -10.76 -27.43
C PRO A 579 -22.56 -9.31 -27.22
N ILE A 580 -21.76 -8.36 -27.69
CA ILE A 580 -22.03 -6.92 -27.69
C ILE A 580 -21.96 -6.43 -29.14
N HIS A 581 -22.89 -5.56 -29.53
CA HIS A 581 -23.05 -5.11 -30.91
C HIS A 581 -22.70 -3.63 -31.08
N PHE A 582 -22.16 -3.27 -32.24
CA PHE A 582 -21.83 -1.90 -32.65
C PHE A 582 -22.18 -1.67 -34.13
N TYR A 583 -22.35 -0.41 -34.52
CA TYR A 583 -22.66 0.04 -35.87
C TYR A 583 -23.96 -0.59 -36.42
N GLY A 584 -23.94 -1.14 -37.63
CA GLY A 584 -25.11 -1.72 -38.29
C GLY A 584 -26.19 -0.69 -38.59
N ARG A 585 -27.45 -1.15 -38.63
CA ARG A 585 -28.61 -0.32 -38.97
C ARG A 585 -29.90 -0.87 -38.35
N VAL A 586 -30.91 -0.01 -38.25
CA VAL A 586 -32.26 -0.43 -37.84
C VAL A 586 -33.08 -0.82 -39.07
N ILE A 587 -33.89 -1.87 -38.92
CA ILE A 587 -34.95 -2.22 -39.87
C ILE A 587 -36.30 -2.35 -39.14
N ASP A 588 -37.37 -1.91 -39.80
CA ASP A 588 -38.73 -2.20 -39.39
C ASP A 588 -39.16 -3.59 -39.89
N THR A 589 -39.76 -4.39 -39.02
CA THR A 589 -40.32 -5.71 -39.35
C THR A 589 -41.72 -5.87 -38.73
N PRO A 590 -42.54 -6.84 -39.16
CA PRO A 590 -43.88 -7.03 -38.59
C PRO A 590 -43.87 -7.34 -37.08
N GLU A 591 -42.75 -7.83 -36.54
CA GLU A 591 -42.53 -8.09 -35.11
C GLU A 591 -41.82 -6.93 -34.37
N GLY A 592 -41.88 -5.73 -34.94
CA GLY A 592 -41.23 -4.51 -34.44
C GLY A 592 -39.88 -4.22 -35.08
N LYS A 593 -39.14 -3.27 -34.49
CA LYS A 593 -37.80 -2.89 -34.95
C LYS A 593 -36.76 -3.94 -34.59
N LYS A 594 -35.74 -4.06 -35.45
CA LYS A 594 -34.57 -4.93 -35.24
C LYS A 594 -33.29 -4.18 -35.62
N TRP A 595 -32.27 -4.33 -34.79
CA TRP A 595 -30.92 -3.83 -35.07
C TRP A 595 -30.13 -4.96 -35.76
N VAL A 596 -29.60 -4.70 -36.96
CA VAL A 596 -29.01 -5.71 -37.85
C VAL A 596 -27.70 -5.21 -38.48
N ASP A 597 -26.96 -6.13 -39.11
CA ASP A 597 -25.68 -5.89 -39.79
C ASP A 597 -24.60 -5.27 -38.88
N THR A 598 -24.60 -5.65 -37.61
CA THR A 598 -23.72 -5.10 -36.57
C THR A 598 -22.35 -5.78 -36.51
N GLN A 599 -21.31 -5.01 -36.17
CA GLN A 599 -20.05 -5.59 -35.71
C GLN A 599 -20.27 -6.17 -34.31
N THR A 600 -19.73 -7.36 -34.05
CA THR A 600 -19.86 -8.02 -32.74
C THR A 600 -18.51 -8.06 -32.01
N VAL A 601 -18.53 -7.83 -30.69
CA VAL A 601 -17.41 -7.99 -29.76
C VAL A 601 -17.90 -8.80 -28.57
N PHE A 602 -17.13 -9.75 -28.08
CA PHE A 602 -17.51 -10.50 -26.88
C PHE A 602 -17.05 -9.79 -25.60
N ALA A 603 -17.92 -9.74 -24.60
CA ALA A 603 -17.60 -9.37 -23.23
C ALA A 603 -17.35 -10.62 -22.40
N MET A 604 -16.10 -10.85 -21.99
CA MET A 604 -15.72 -11.92 -21.07
C MET A 604 -15.63 -11.38 -19.64
N PRO A 605 -16.42 -11.90 -18.68
CA PRO A 605 -16.38 -11.42 -17.30
C PRO A 605 -15.18 -11.98 -16.53
N TYR A 606 -14.61 -11.12 -15.69
CA TYR A 606 -13.67 -11.47 -14.63
C TYR A 606 -14.26 -11.03 -13.30
N ASP A 607 -14.43 -11.99 -12.39
CA ASP A 607 -14.96 -11.73 -11.06
C ASP A 607 -13.81 -11.50 -10.07
N ASN A 608 -13.87 -10.41 -9.31
CA ASN A 608 -12.99 -10.14 -8.17
C ASN A 608 -13.81 -10.18 -6.86
N PRO A 609 -13.38 -10.93 -5.83
CA PRO A 609 -14.08 -11.02 -4.55
C PRO A 609 -13.92 -9.73 -3.73
N VAL A 610 -14.99 -9.30 -3.04
CA VAL A 610 -15.02 -8.13 -2.16
C VAL A 610 -15.47 -8.56 -0.76
N PRO A 611 -14.56 -8.85 0.18
CA PRO A 611 -14.91 -9.25 1.54
C PRO A 611 -15.47 -8.09 2.37
N GLY A 612 -16.55 -8.33 3.11
CA GLY A 612 -17.03 -7.45 4.17
C GLY A 612 -16.25 -7.64 5.47
N TYR A 613 -16.13 -6.58 6.27
CA TYR A 613 -15.35 -6.62 7.51
C TYR A 613 -15.99 -7.53 8.57
N GLY A 614 -15.31 -8.62 8.92
CA GLY A 614 -15.62 -9.46 10.07
C GLY A 614 -16.99 -10.18 10.05
N ASN A 615 -17.68 -10.23 8.90
CA ASN A 615 -19.06 -10.70 8.75
C ASN A 615 -19.24 -11.95 7.86
N ASN A 616 -18.15 -12.49 7.28
CA ASN A 616 -18.11 -13.59 6.31
C ASN A 616 -18.86 -13.37 4.97
N VAL A 617 -19.34 -12.17 4.69
CA VAL A 617 -19.94 -11.79 3.40
C VAL A 617 -18.83 -11.52 2.39
N VAL A 618 -18.96 -12.04 1.17
CA VAL A 618 -18.07 -11.67 0.05
C VAL A 618 -18.91 -11.36 -1.19
N ASN A 619 -18.95 -10.08 -1.55
CA ASN A 619 -19.58 -9.57 -2.77
C ASN A 619 -18.65 -9.73 -3.98
N THR A 620 -19.10 -9.29 -5.16
CA THR A 620 -18.36 -9.43 -6.42
C THR A 620 -18.22 -8.08 -7.13
N LEU A 621 -17.00 -7.74 -7.52
CA LEU A 621 -16.70 -6.76 -8.56
C LEU A 621 -16.50 -7.52 -9.88
N ARG A 622 -17.45 -7.39 -10.81
CA ARG A 622 -17.40 -8.00 -12.15
C ARG A 622 -16.85 -7.00 -13.15
N LEU A 623 -15.77 -7.38 -13.83
CA LEU A 623 -15.07 -6.54 -14.79
C LEU A 623 -15.09 -7.21 -16.16
N TRP A 624 -15.53 -6.48 -17.20
CA TRP A 624 -15.62 -7.00 -18.56
C TRP A 624 -14.33 -6.78 -19.34
N SER A 625 -13.77 -7.84 -19.92
CA SER A 625 -12.70 -7.76 -20.92
C SER A 625 -13.28 -7.96 -22.31
N ALA A 626 -12.89 -7.11 -23.26
CA ALA A 626 -13.29 -7.24 -24.66
C ALA A 626 -12.48 -8.33 -25.36
N LYS A 627 -13.17 -9.16 -26.16
CA LYS A 627 -12.59 -10.26 -26.94
C LYS A 627 -13.15 -10.22 -28.37
N SER A 628 -12.30 -10.47 -29.35
CA SER A 628 -12.74 -10.65 -30.74
C SER A 628 -13.62 -11.90 -30.87
N PRO A 629 -14.68 -11.90 -31.70
CA PRO A 629 -15.39 -13.11 -32.09
C PRO A 629 -14.64 -13.95 -33.13
N ILE A 630 -13.53 -13.42 -33.67
CA ILE A 630 -12.70 -14.10 -34.66
C ILE A 630 -11.70 -15.00 -33.93
N ASP A 631 -12.11 -16.25 -33.71
CA ASP A 631 -11.16 -17.37 -33.60
C ASP A 631 -10.34 -17.48 -34.90
N PHE A 632 -9.14 -18.05 -34.81
CA PHE A 632 -8.13 -18.07 -35.87
C PHE A 632 -8.70 -18.45 -37.26
N ASN A 633 -8.87 -17.45 -38.12
CA ASN A 633 -9.50 -17.64 -39.42
C ASN A 633 -8.49 -18.20 -40.43
N LEU A 634 -8.48 -19.53 -40.52
CA LEU A 634 -7.70 -20.31 -41.49
C LEU A 634 -7.83 -19.82 -42.93
N LYS A 635 -8.95 -19.19 -43.32
CA LYS A 635 -9.09 -18.67 -44.68
C LYS A 635 -8.19 -17.45 -44.92
N PHE A 636 -8.28 -16.41 -44.09
CA PHE A 636 -7.38 -15.24 -44.22
C PHE A 636 -5.90 -15.63 -44.04
N PHE A 637 -5.61 -16.61 -43.18
CA PHE A 637 -4.26 -17.14 -43.02
C PHE A 637 -3.73 -17.84 -44.29
N ASN A 638 -4.55 -18.65 -44.96
CA ASN A 638 -4.18 -19.35 -46.20
C ASN A 638 -4.18 -18.43 -47.43
N ASP A 639 -5.07 -17.43 -47.47
CA ASP A 639 -5.18 -16.44 -48.54
C ASP A 639 -4.08 -15.35 -48.46
N GLY A 640 -3.23 -15.39 -47.42
CA GLY A 640 -2.08 -14.49 -47.25
C GLY A 640 -2.38 -13.16 -46.54
N ASP A 641 -3.60 -12.93 -46.06
CA ASP A 641 -4.01 -11.72 -45.33
C ASP A 641 -3.93 -11.91 -43.79
N TYR A 642 -2.74 -12.33 -43.35
CA TYR A 642 -2.45 -12.55 -41.92
C TYR A 642 -2.40 -11.25 -41.10
N ILE A 643 -2.16 -10.10 -41.75
CA ILE A 643 -2.13 -8.79 -41.08
C ILE A 643 -3.54 -8.34 -40.71
N GLN A 644 -4.50 -8.33 -41.65
CA GLN A 644 -5.82 -7.75 -41.38
C GLN A 644 -6.58 -8.51 -40.28
N ALA A 645 -6.51 -9.85 -40.29
CA ALA A 645 -7.13 -10.68 -39.25
C ALA A 645 -6.59 -10.41 -37.82
N VAL A 646 -5.33 -9.98 -37.70
CA VAL A 646 -4.71 -9.59 -36.42
C VAL A 646 -5.05 -8.13 -36.06
N LEU A 647 -5.17 -7.23 -37.04
CA LEU A 647 -5.63 -5.86 -36.82
C LEU A 647 -7.08 -5.82 -36.33
N ASP A 648 -7.99 -6.54 -36.99
CA ASP A 648 -9.42 -6.61 -36.63
C ASP A 648 -9.62 -7.13 -35.19
N ARG A 649 -8.84 -8.15 -34.80
CA ARG A 649 -8.80 -8.63 -33.42
C ARG A 649 -8.38 -7.53 -32.45
N ASN A 650 -7.30 -6.81 -32.75
CA ASN A 650 -6.81 -5.74 -31.87
C ASN A 650 -7.81 -4.59 -31.75
N LEU A 651 -8.51 -4.21 -32.82
CA LEU A 651 -9.57 -3.20 -32.78
C LEU A 651 -10.71 -3.58 -31.82
N ALA A 652 -11.10 -4.86 -31.78
CA ALA A 652 -12.10 -5.36 -30.83
C ALA A 652 -11.58 -5.38 -29.37
N GLU A 653 -10.36 -5.91 -29.15
CA GLU A 653 -9.77 -5.98 -27.79
C GLU A 653 -9.38 -4.61 -27.23
N ASN A 654 -9.19 -3.59 -28.08
CA ASN A 654 -8.81 -2.24 -27.68
C ASN A 654 -9.83 -1.54 -26.76
N ILE A 655 -11.10 -1.96 -26.77
CA ILE A 655 -12.14 -1.42 -25.88
C ILE A 655 -11.73 -1.58 -24.41
N SER A 656 -11.17 -2.73 -24.01
CA SER A 656 -10.69 -2.96 -22.64
C SER A 656 -9.17 -2.77 -22.47
N ARG A 657 -8.52 -1.95 -23.30
CA ARG A 657 -7.05 -1.78 -23.26
C ARG A 657 -6.59 -0.76 -22.24
N VAL A 658 -7.14 0.46 -22.27
CA VAL A 658 -6.67 1.59 -21.44
C VAL A 658 -7.84 2.40 -20.87
N LEU A 659 -7.67 2.86 -19.63
CA LEU A 659 -8.63 3.71 -18.92
C LEU A 659 -8.50 5.18 -19.34
N TYR A 660 -9.54 5.73 -19.97
CA TYR A 660 -9.57 7.05 -20.64
C TYR A 660 -8.50 7.18 -21.76
N PRO A 661 -8.79 6.76 -23.01
CA PRO A 661 -7.97 7.15 -24.15
C PRO A 661 -7.96 8.68 -24.32
N ASN A 662 -6.92 9.22 -24.96
CA ASN A 662 -6.82 10.65 -25.27
C ASN A 662 -7.92 11.06 -26.26
N ASP A 663 -8.89 11.85 -25.79
CA ASP A 663 -10.11 12.22 -26.49
C ASP A 663 -9.98 13.54 -27.28
N ASN A 664 -8.79 14.13 -27.38
CA ASN A 664 -8.53 15.27 -28.28
C ASN A 664 -8.76 14.93 -29.76
N PHE A 665 -8.86 13.65 -30.12
CA PHE A 665 -9.07 13.14 -31.48
C PHE A 665 -10.37 12.31 -31.58
N PHE A 666 -10.93 12.20 -32.78
CA PHE A 666 -12.23 11.56 -33.03
C PHE A 666 -12.24 10.08 -32.61
N GLU A 667 -11.15 9.37 -32.91
CA GLU A 667 -10.94 7.95 -32.63
C GLU A 667 -10.91 7.67 -31.11
N GLY A 668 -10.36 8.60 -30.33
CA GLY A 668 -10.37 8.53 -28.86
C GLY A 668 -11.77 8.71 -28.28
N LYS A 669 -12.54 9.66 -28.84
CA LYS A 669 -13.95 9.88 -28.49
C LYS A 669 -14.83 8.68 -28.84
N GLU A 670 -14.66 8.11 -30.03
CA GLU A 670 -15.36 6.89 -30.44
C GLU A 670 -15.00 5.70 -29.54
N LEU A 671 -13.71 5.48 -29.24
CA LEU A 671 -13.28 4.40 -28.35
C LEU A 671 -13.86 4.55 -26.95
N ARG A 672 -13.98 5.78 -26.46
CA ARG A 672 -14.60 6.11 -25.17
C ARG A 672 -16.12 5.79 -25.16
N LEU A 673 -16.87 6.23 -26.16
CA LEU A 673 -18.29 5.89 -26.30
C LEU A 673 -18.51 4.36 -26.41
N LYS A 674 -17.59 3.65 -27.09
CA LYS A 674 -17.59 2.17 -27.14
C LYS A 674 -17.34 1.54 -25.77
N GLN A 675 -16.49 2.11 -24.91
CA GLN A 675 -16.28 1.65 -23.54
C GLN A 675 -17.56 1.78 -22.70
N GLU A 676 -18.21 2.94 -22.74
CA GLU A 676 -19.47 3.20 -22.03
C GLU A 676 -20.55 2.19 -22.43
N TYR A 677 -20.80 2.04 -23.74
CA TYR A 677 -21.80 1.11 -24.22
C TYR A 677 -21.46 -0.36 -23.92
N PHE A 678 -20.21 -0.78 -24.12
CA PHE A 678 -19.74 -2.13 -23.82
C PHE A 678 -20.01 -2.54 -22.37
N MET A 679 -19.70 -1.64 -21.44
CA MET A 679 -19.94 -1.84 -20.01
C MET A 679 -21.43 -1.90 -19.68
N CYS A 680 -22.26 -1.00 -20.24
CA CYS A 680 -23.71 -1.01 -20.05
C CYS A 680 -24.37 -2.29 -20.61
N ALA A 681 -24.12 -2.63 -21.87
CA ALA A 681 -24.80 -3.73 -22.57
C ALA A 681 -24.43 -5.11 -22.00
N ALA A 682 -23.16 -5.35 -21.67
CA ALA A 682 -22.74 -6.61 -21.05
C ALA A 682 -23.36 -6.77 -19.65
N THR A 683 -23.38 -5.68 -18.88
CA THR A 683 -23.94 -5.64 -17.52
C THR A 683 -25.45 -5.88 -17.53
N LEU A 684 -26.21 -5.20 -18.39
CA LEU A 684 -27.66 -5.34 -18.46
C LEU A 684 -28.10 -6.73 -18.91
N GLN A 685 -27.43 -7.33 -19.89
CA GLN A 685 -27.70 -8.72 -20.28
C GLN A 685 -27.44 -9.69 -19.12
N ASP A 686 -26.36 -9.50 -18.34
CA ASP A 686 -26.07 -10.34 -17.16
C ASP A 686 -27.06 -10.11 -15.99
N ILE A 687 -27.58 -8.88 -15.82
CA ILE A 687 -28.65 -8.56 -14.86
C ILE A 687 -29.97 -9.23 -15.25
N VAL A 688 -30.41 -9.08 -16.50
CA VAL A 688 -31.66 -9.68 -17.01
C VAL A 688 -31.59 -11.22 -16.94
N ARG A 689 -30.45 -11.80 -17.32
CA ARG A 689 -30.16 -13.24 -17.16
C ARG A 689 -30.30 -13.69 -15.70
N ARG A 690 -29.78 -12.94 -14.73
CA ARG A 690 -29.84 -13.25 -13.30
C ARG A 690 -31.24 -13.03 -12.69
N TYR A 691 -31.99 -12.06 -13.20
CA TYR A 691 -33.39 -11.85 -12.83
C TYR A 691 -34.27 -13.03 -13.26
N LYS A 692 -34.09 -13.51 -14.51
CA LYS A 692 -34.79 -14.68 -15.08
C LYS A 692 -34.41 -15.99 -14.37
N ALA A 693 -33.12 -16.29 -14.26
CA ALA A 693 -32.58 -17.49 -13.62
C ALA A 693 -32.33 -17.27 -12.12
N SER A 694 -33.40 -17.08 -11.35
CA SER A 694 -33.33 -16.74 -9.91
C SER A 694 -32.99 -17.91 -8.98
N LYS A 695 -33.02 -19.15 -9.47
CA LYS A 695 -32.82 -20.38 -8.68
C LYS A 695 -31.40 -20.93 -8.84
N PHE A 696 -30.73 -21.21 -7.73
CA PHE A 696 -29.35 -21.74 -7.73
C PHE A 696 -29.23 -23.01 -8.59
N GLY A 697 -28.15 -23.11 -9.37
CA GLY A 697 -27.82 -24.28 -10.20
C GLY A 697 -28.65 -24.45 -11.48
N SER A 698 -29.74 -23.70 -11.67
CA SER A 698 -30.57 -23.73 -12.87
C SER A 698 -30.19 -22.59 -13.85
N ARG A 699 -30.35 -22.84 -15.15
CA ARG A 699 -30.29 -21.82 -16.22
C ARG A 699 -31.69 -21.47 -16.76
N ASP A 700 -32.73 -22.07 -16.22
CA ASP A 700 -34.10 -21.97 -16.69
C ASP A 700 -34.71 -20.62 -16.28
N ALA A 701 -35.55 -20.04 -17.13
CA ALA A 701 -36.25 -18.79 -16.83
C ALA A 701 -37.40 -19.06 -15.82
N VAL A 702 -37.09 -18.90 -14.53
CA VAL A 702 -38.08 -18.99 -13.44
C VAL A 702 -38.99 -17.75 -13.41
N ARG A 703 -38.43 -16.57 -13.73
CA ARG A 703 -39.21 -15.36 -14.01
C ARG A 703 -39.39 -15.16 -15.51
N THR A 704 -40.64 -14.99 -15.93
CA THR A 704 -41.01 -14.66 -17.33
C THR A 704 -41.66 -13.28 -17.47
N SER A 705 -42.21 -12.70 -16.39
CA SER A 705 -42.62 -11.29 -16.38
C SER A 705 -41.56 -10.38 -15.73
N PHE A 706 -41.51 -9.13 -16.18
CA PHE A 706 -40.67 -8.05 -15.66
C PHE A 706 -41.40 -7.11 -14.67
N ASP A 707 -42.66 -7.39 -14.30
CA ASP A 707 -43.41 -6.56 -13.34
C ASP A 707 -42.69 -6.41 -11.98
N ASP A 708 -41.97 -7.46 -11.55
CA ASP A 708 -41.19 -7.51 -10.31
C ASP A 708 -39.73 -7.02 -10.49
N PHE A 709 -39.34 -6.57 -11.68
CA PHE A 709 -37.94 -6.20 -11.99
C PHE A 709 -37.44 -5.03 -11.10
N PRO A 710 -38.16 -3.91 -10.92
CA PRO A 710 -37.73 -2.83 -10.02
C PRO A 710 -37.77 -3.21 -8.52
N ASN A 711 -38.45 -4.30 -8.16
CA ASN A 711 -38.46 -4.85 -6.80
C ASN A 711 -37.26 -5.78 -6.55
N LYS A 712 -36.58 -6.24 -7.61
CA LYS A 712 -35.48 -7.21 -7.55
C LYS A 712 -34.15 -6.68 -8.07
N VAL A 713 -34.17 -5.53 -8.74
CA VAL A 713 -33.02 -4.84 -9.33
C VAL A 713 -33.05 -3.37 -8.92
N ALA A 714 -31.89 -2.83 -8.53
CA ALA A 714 -31.62 -1.38 -8.55
C ALA A 714 -30.30 -1.14 -9.29
N ILE A 715 -30.28 -0.15 -10.19
CA ILE A 715 -29.09 0.21 -10.99
C ILE A 715 -28.68 1.63 -10.59
N GLN A 716 -27.48 1.78 -10.05
CA GLN A 716 -26.88 3.07 -9.73
C GLN A 716 -25.90 3.49 -10.83
N LEU A 717 -26.12 4.67 -11.38
CA LEU A 717 -25.29 5.31 -12.39
C LEU A 717 -24.26 6.21 -11.70
N ASN A 718 -22.98 5.81 -11.73
CA ASN A 718 -21.86 6.58 -11.16
C ASN A 718 -21.34 7.61 -12.19
N ASP A 719 -21.86 8.83 -12.07
CA ASP A 719 -21.88 9.88 -13.10
C ASP A 719 -22.58 9.46 -14.41
N THR A 720 -22.34 10.20 -15.48
CA THR A 720 -22.99 10.12 -16.79
C THR A 720 -22.44 8.99 -17.67
N HIS A 721 -21.26 8.45 -17.37
CA HIS A 721 -20.63 7.38 -18.14
C HIS A 721 -21.53 6.14 -18.36
N PRO A 722 -22.24 5.59 -17.36
CA PRO A 722 -23.17 4.47 -17.56
C PRO A 722 -24.57 4.87 -18.07
N SER A 723 -24.80 6.13 -18.47
CA SER A 723 -26.13 6.64 -18.88
C SER A 723 -26.78 5.85 -20.02
N LEU A 724 -25.99 5.25 -20.91
CA LEU A 724 -26.47 4.35 -21.97
C LEU A 724 -27.19 3.09 -21.46
N ALA A 725 -27.11 2.79 -20.16
CA ALA A 725 -27.95 1.76 -19.55
C ALA A 725 -29.45 2.06 -19.65
N ILE A 726 -29.86 3.33 -19.71
CA ILE A 726 -31.27 3.75 -19.86
C ILE A 726 -31.81 3.33 -21.24
N PRO A 727 -31.23 3.76 -22.39
CA PRO A 727 -31.69 3.33 -23.71
C PRO A 727 -31.42 1.86 -24.02
N GLU A 728 -30.37 1.23 -23.47
CA GLU A 728 -30.14 -0.21 -23.68
C GLU A 728 -31.14 -1.09 -22.90
N LEU A 729 -31.52 -0.71 -21.67
CA LEU A 729 -32.57 -1.47 -20.96
C LEU A 729 -33.93 -1.28 -21.66
N MET A 730 -34.22 -0.09 -22.21
CA MET A 730 -35.37 0.11 -23.11
C MET A 730 -35.29 -0.78 -24.36
N ARG A 731 -34.11 -0.87 -25.00
CA ARG A 731 -33.90 -1.74 -26.17
C ARG A 731 -34.15 -3.21 -25.84
N ILE A 732 -33.59 -3.73 -24.75
CA ILE A 732 -33.81 -5.11 -24.31
C ILE A 732 -35.31 -5.35 -24.05
N LEU A 733 -35.96 -4.50 -23.25
CA LEU A 733 -37.35 -4.71 -22.85
C LEU A 733 -38.33 -4.64 -24.03
N ILE A 734 -38.07 -3.82 -25.05
CA ILE A 734 -38.97 -3.63 -26.20
C ILE A 734 -38.60 -4.56 -27.36
N ASP A 735 -37.34 -4.56 -27.80
CA ASP A 735 -36.92 -5.26 -29.01
C ASP A 735 -36.75 -6.76 -28.77
N ASP A 736 -36.24 -7.16 -27.60
CA ASP A 736 -35.95 -8.56 -27.27
C ASP A 736 -37.11 -9.20 -26.46
N GLU A 737 -37.57 -8.54 -25.39
CA GLU A 737 -38.59 -9.06 -24.45
C GLU A 737 -40.05 -8.69 -24.83
N LYS A 738 -40.24 -7.85 -25.85
CA LYS A 738 -41.55 -7.49 -26.45
C LYS A 738 -42.57 -6.81 -25.51
N LEU A 739 -42.11 -6.00 -24.56
CA LEU A 739 -42.97 -5.10 -23.77
C LEU A 739 -43.44 -3.90 -24.60
N SER A 740 -44.55 -3.28 -24.19
CA SER A 740 -44.95 -1.95 -24.69
C SER A 740 -44.02 -0.87 -24.14
N TRP A 741 -43.95 0.27 -24.84
CA TRP A 741 -43.07 1.39 -24.46
C TRP A 741 -43.35 1.89 -23.04
N GLU A 742 -44.60 2.06 -22.68
CA GLU A 742 -45.04 2.61 -21.38
C GLU A 742 -44.60 1.70 -20.24
N LYS A 743 -44.75 0.38 -20.42
CA LYS A 743 -44.34 -0.63 -19.44
C LYS A 743 -42.82 -0.73 -19.33
N ALA A 744 -42.11 -0.69 -20.45
CA ALA A 744 -40.64 -0.68 -20.44
C ALA A 744 -40.10 0.57 -19.74
N TRP A 745 -40.64 1.76 -20.06
CA TRP A 745 -40.19 3.03 -19.50
C TRP A 745 -40.42 3.14 -17.99
N ASP A 746 -41.59 2.73 -17.50
CA ASP A 746 -41.88 2.64 -16.07
C ASP A 746 -40.89 1.71 -15.33
N ILE A 747 -40.57 0.54 -15.91
CA ILE A 747 -39.57 -0.37 -15.35
C ILE A 747 -38.17 0.27 -15.33
N VAL A 748 -37.76 0.94 -16.40
CA VAL A 748 -36.44 1.61 -16.47
C VAL A 748 -36.31 2.71 -15.43
N VAL A 749 -37.28 3.63 -15.36
CA VAL A 749 -37.26 4.76 -14.41
C VAL A 749 -37.26 4.25 -12.97
N ARG A 750 -38.13 3.28 -12.63
CA ARG A 750 -38.17 2.68 -11.27
C ARG A 750 -36.94 1.83 -10.91
N THR A 751 -36.10 1.48 -11.88
CA THR A 751 -34.86 0.71 -11.64
C THR A 751 -33.61 1.59 -11.53
N CYS A 752 -33.53 2.67 -12.33
CA CYS A 752 -32.32 3.49 -12.46
C CYS A 752 -32.31 4.69 -11.50
N ALA A 753 -31.14 4.97 -10.91
CA ALA A 753 -30.86 6.16 -10.11
C ALA A 753 -29.50 6.76 -10.50
N TYR A 754 -29.40 8.09 -10.51
CA TYR A 754 -28.25 8.84 -11.02
C TYR A 754 -27.53 9.64 -9.92
N THR A 755 -26.21 9.51 -9.84
CA THR A 755 -25.37 10.35 -8.98
C THR A 755 -24.50 11.27 -9.85
N ASN A 756 -24.58 12.58 -9.61
CA ASN A 756 -23.76 13.58 -10.28
C ASN A 756 -22.55 13.96 -9.42
N HIS A 757 -21.35 14.02 -10.01
CA HIS A 757 -20.10 14.34 -9.31
C HIS A 757 -19.42 15.64 -9.77
N THR A 758 -20.06 16.44 -10.62
CA THR A 758 -19.46 17.66 -11.19
C THR A 758 -20.45 18.79 -11.38
N VAL A 759 -19.99 19.99 -11.04
CA VAL A 759 -20.63 21.28 -11.31
C VAL A 759 -20.06 22.01 -12.53
N LEU A 760 -18.93 21.54 -13.07
CA LEU A 760 -18.26 22.17 -14.21
C LEU A 760 -18.97 21.79 -15.51
N PRO A 761 -19.53 22.74 -16.30
CA PRO A 761 -20.24 22.42 -17.54
C PRO A 761 -19.37 21.72 -18.59
N GLU A 762 -18.05 21.96 -18.59
CA GLU A 762 -17.09 21.28 -19.45
C GLU A 762 -16.86 19.81 -19.12
N ALA A 763 -17.34 19.33 -17.97
CA ALA A 763 -17.22 17.94 -17.51
C ALA A 763 -18.52 17.13 -17.63
N LEU A 764 -19.59 17.70 -18.19
CA LEU A 764 -20.84 16.99 -18.47
C LEU A 764 -20.78 16.38 -19.88
N GLU A 765 -20.97 15.06 -20.00
CA GLU A 765 -20.83 14.35 -21.27
C GLU A 765 -21.93 14.76 -22.29
N ARG A 766 -21.49 15.17 -23.49
CA ARG A 766 -22.32 15.70 -24.59
C ARG A 766 -21.91 15.05 -25.91
N TRP A 767 -22.43 13.85 -26.18
CA TRP A 767 -22.02 13.05 -27.34
C TRP A 767 -22.62 13.58 -28.66
N PRO A 768 -21.82 13.75 -29.74
CA PRO A 768 -22.35 14.14 -31.04
C PRO A 768 -23.42 13.18 -31.57
N VAL A 769 -24.51 13.72 -32.12
CA VAL A 769 -25.58 12.95 -32.76
C VAL A 769 -25.04 12.13 -33.92
N SER A 770 -24.11 12.70 -34.70
CA SER A 770 -23.38 12.05 -35.80
C SER A 770 -22.70 10.73 -35.36
N MET A 771 -22.01 10.77 -34.21
CA MET A 771 -21.29 9.65 -33.63
C MET A 771 -22.24 8.58 -33.08
N LEU A 772 -23.29 8.99 -32.35
CA LEU A 772 -24.33 8.08 -31.86
C LEU A 772 -25.13 7.43 -32.99
N GLN A 773 -25.42 8.16 -34.07
CA GLN A 773 -26.11 7.63 -35.25
C GLN A 773 -25.29 6.55 -35.95
N SER A 774 -23.97 6.72 -36.02
CA SER A 774 -23.06 5.75 -36.63
C SER A 774 -22.91 4.49 -35.78
N ILE A 775 -22.62 4.64 -34.48
CA ILE A 775 -22.19 3.52 -33.61
C ILE A 775 -23.37 2.81 -32.93
N LEU A 776 -24.43 3.55 -32.57
CA LEU A 776 -25.57 3.09 -31.77
C LEU A 776 -26.92 3.57 -32.36
N PRO A 777 -27.22 3.28 -33.65
CA PRO A 777 -28.37 3.86 -34.35
C PRO A 777 -29.70 3.57 -33.66
N ARG A 778 -29.88 2.37 -33.09
CA ARG A 778 -31.11 2.00 -32.37
C ARG A 778 -31.30 2.78 -31.07
N HIS A 779 -30.22 3.05 -30.35
CA HIS A 779 -30.25 3.82 -29.10
C HIS A 779 -30.55 5.29 -29.36
N LEU A 780 -30.05 5.85 -30.47
CA LEU A 780 -30.38 7.22 -30.87
C LEU A 780 -31.90 7.38 -31.15
N GLU A 781 -32.54 6.42 -31.81
CA GLU A 781 -34.01 6.43 -31.98
C GLU A 781 -34.75 6.40 -30.63
N ILE A 782 -34.28 5.57 -29.69
CA ILE A 782 -34.86 5.44 -28.35
C ILE A 782 -34.69 6.77 -27.57
N ILE A 783 -33.50 7.38 -27.64
CA ILE A 783 -33.22 8.69 -27.03
C ILE A 783 -34.11 9.78 -27.62
N TYR A 784 -34.31 9.81 -28.95
CA TYR A 784 -35.23 10.76 -29.58
C TYR A 784 -36.69 10.54 -29.15
N HIS A 785 -37.13 9.30 -28.98
CA HIS A 785 -38.50 9.04 -28.53
C HIS A 785 -38.70 9.34 -27.03
N ILE A 786 -37.69 9.11 -26.19
CA ILE A 786 -37.64 9.61 -24.81
C ILE A 786 -37.75 11.14 -24.80
N ASN A 787 -36.95 11.84 -25.63
CA ASN A 787 -36.98 13.30 -25.69
C ASN A 787 -38.34 13.84 -26.16
N PHE A 788 -38.93 13.24 -27.20
CA PHE A 788 -40.25 13.62 -27.71
C PHE A 788 -41.34 13.53 -26.63
N LEU A 789 -41.41 12.40 -25.91
CA LEU A 789 -42.39 12.19 -24.85
C LEU A 789 -42.10 13.06 -23.61
N HIS A 790 -40.83 13.31 -23.31
CA HIS A 790 -40.43 14.23 -22.24
C HIS A 790 -40.86 15.66 -22.56
N LEU A 791 -40.54 16.18 -23.75
CA LEU A 791 -40.91 17.55 -24.15
C LEU A 791 -42.43 17.74 -24.30
N GLN A 792 -43.19 16.70 -24.66
CA GLN A 792 -44.65 16.73 -24.54
C GLN A 792 -45.14 16.92 -23.10
N GLU A 793 -44.43 16.37 -22.10
CA GLU A 793 -44.76 16.59 -20.69
C GLU A 793 -44.28 17.96 -20.18
N VAL A 794 -43.16 18.48 -20.71
CA VAL A 794 -42.70 19.86 -20.45
C VAL A 794 -43.73 20.87 -20.93
N GLU A 795 -44.20 20.78 -22.18
CA GLU A 795 -45.18 21.71 -22.75
C GLU A 795 -46.55 21.63 -22.03
N LYS A 796 -46.94 20.44 -21.52
CA LYS A 796 -48.13 20.32 -20.66
C LYS A 796 -48.01 21.05 -19.32
N ARG A 797 -46.80 21.11 -18.73
CA ARG A 797 -46.55 21.73 -17.42
C ARG A 797 -46.21 23.22 -17.52
N PHE A 798 -45.56 23.63 -18.61
CA PHE A 798 -45.08 24.99 -18.82
C PHE A 798 -45.42 25.49 -20.25
N PRO A 799 -46.71 25.63 -20.62
CA PRO A 799 -47.11 25.89 -22.00
C PRO A 799 -46.49 27.17 -22.57
N GLY A 800 -45.78 27.04 -23.70
CA GLY A 800 -45.13 28.16 -24.38
C GLY A 800 -43.81 28.65 -23.75
N ASP A 801 -43.29 28.04 -22.69
CA ASP A 801 -41.94 28.33 -22.17
C ASP A 801 -40.88 27.59 -23.03
N PHE A 802 -40.70 28.07 -24.26
CA PHE A 802 -39.75 27.49 -25.21
C PHE A 802 -38.29 27.56 -24.73
N GLY A 803 -37.95 28.50 -23.84
CA GLY A 803 -36.63 28.60 -23.21
C GLY A 803 -36.37 27.42 -22.27
N ARG A 804 -37.33 27.13 -21.39
CA ARG A 804 -37.33 25.94 -20.52
C ARG A 804 -37.39 24.64 -21.33
N MET A 805 -38.20 24.60 -22.40
CA MET A 805 -38.27 23.44 -23.30
C MET A 805 -36.92 23.11 -23.93
N ARG A 806 -36.17 24.13 -24.36
CA ARG A 806 -34.79 23.99 -24.87
C ARG A 806 -33.82 23.52 -23.79
N ALA A 807 -33.90 24.05 -22.57
CA ALA A 807 -33.04 23.66 -21.45
C ALA A 807 -33.28 22.21 -20.95
N LEU A 808 -34.53 21.73 -21.03
CA LEU A 808 -34.93 20.37 -20.61
C LEU A 808 -34.75 19.32 -21.71
N SER A 809 -34.47 19.71 -22.95
CA SER A 809 -34.23 18.79 -24.06
C SER A 809 -33.01 17.90 -23.79
N LEU A 810 -33.11 16.61 -24.12
CA LEU A 810 -31.97 15.69 -24.19
C LEU A 810 -31.07 15.99 -25.41
N VAL A 811 -31.59 16.74 -26.39
CA VAL A 811 -30.92 17.11 -27.64
C VAL A 811 -30.56 18.59 -27.62
N GLU A 812 -29.27 18.88 -27.76
CA GLU A 812 -28.73 20.23 -27.91
C GLU A 812 -28.60 20.57 -29.39
N GLU A 813 -29.04 21.77 -29.77
CA GLU A 813 -29.19 22.23 -31.17
C GLU A 813 -28.11 23.24 -31.60
N ASP A 814 -27.25 23.70 -30.68
CA ASP A 814 -26.23 24.72 -30.96
C ASP A 814 -24.98 24.11 -31.60
N GLY A 815 -24.74 24.46 -32.87
CA GLY A 815 -23.58 24.00 -33.64
C GLY A 815 -23.78 22.58 -34.18
N GLU A 816 -22.87 21.65 -33.84
CA GLU A 816 -23.12 20.22 -34.09
C GLU A 816 -24.07 19.67 -33.02
N LYS A 817 -25.20 19.10 -33.44
CA LYS A 817 -26.19 18.53 -32.52
C LYS A 817 -25.57 17.48 -31.58
N ARG A 818 -25.90 17.55 -30.29
CA ARG A 818 -25.39 16.65 -29.25
C ARG A 818 -26.51 16.08 -28.40
N ILE A 819 -26.28 14.90 -27.83
CA ILE A 819 -27.11 14.34 -26.77
C ILE A 819 -26.46 14.70 -25.43
N ASN A 820 -27.22 15.36 -24.56
CA ASN A 820 -26.79 15.68 -23.20
C ASN A 820 -27.06 14.48 -22.28
N MET A 821 -25.99 13.82 -21.82
CA MET A 821 -26.10 12.56 -21.09
C MET A 821 -26.58 12.77 -19.64
N ALA A 822 -26.40 13.97 -19.07
CA ALA A 822 -26.95 14.33 -17.77
C ALA A 822 -28.48 14.48 -17.83
N ASN A 823 -29.00 15.17 -18.85
CA ASN A 823 -30.44 15.31 -19.09
C ASN A 823 -31.10 13.95 -19.31
N LEU A 824 -30.49 13.06 -20.11
CA LEU A 824 -30.94 11.67 -20.25
C LEU A 824 -30.97 10.93 -18.90
N SER A 825 -29.92 11.07 -18.08
CA SER A 825 -29.80 10.40 -16.78
C SER A 825 -30.85 10.89 -15.77
N ILE A 826 -31.17 12.20 -15.77
CA ILE A 826 -32.19 12.81 -14.91
C ILE A 826 -33.60 12.38 -15.33
N VAL A 827 -33.87 12.32 -16.64
CA VAL A 827 -35.19 11.93 -17.16
C VAL A 827 -35.46 10.45 -16.93
N GLY A 828 -34.47 9.57 -17.22
CA GLY A 828 -34.58 8.12 -17.11
C GLY A 828 -34.37 7.50 -15.71
N SER A 829 -34.22 8.31 -14.66
CA SER A 829 -34.03 7.84 -13.27
C SER A 829 -35.17 8.27 -12.34
N HIS A 830 -35.51 7.47 -11.32
CA HIS A 830 -36.46 7.88 -10.27
C HIS A 830 -35.83 8.76 -9.19
N ALA A 831 -34.50 8.71 -9.02
CA ALA A 831 -33.76 9.53 -8.07
C ALA A 831 -32.50 10.11 -8.72
N VAL A 832 -32.18 11.34 -8.34
CA VAL A 832 -30.98 12.09 -8.74
C VAL A 832 -30.34 12.63 -7.47
N ASN A 833 -29.03 12.42 -7.26
CA ASN A 833 -28.37 12.93 -6.06
C ASN A 833 -27.03 13.61 -6.32
N GLY A 834 -26.77 14.66 -5.53
CA GLY A 834 -25.45 15.22 -5.34
C GLY A 834 -24.68 14.50 -4.23
N VAL A 835 -23.40 14.89 -4.06
CA VAL A 835 -22.39 14.15 -3.28
C VAL A 835 -21.80 14.92 -2.07
N ALA A 836 -22.35 16.10 -1.81
CA ALA A 836 -22.22 16.91 -0.60
C ALA A 836 -23.46 17.79 -0.47
N ALA A 837 -23.72 18.34 0.71
CA ALA A 837 -24.89 19.19 0.97
C ALA A 837 -24.89 20.45 0.08
N ILE A 838 -23.79 21.21 0.06
CA ILE A 838 -23.65 22.42 -0.76
C ILE A 838 -23.76 22.13 -2.26
N HIS A 839 -23.14 21.04 -2.73
CA HIS A 839 -23.23 20.58 -4.12
C HIS A 839 -24.67 20.22 -4.52
N SER A 840 -25.38 19.49 -3.64
CA SER A 840 -26.79 19.14 -3.86
C SER A 840 -27.72 20.35 -3.88
N GLU A 841 -27.31 21.48 -3.32
CA GLU A 841 -28.01 22.75 -3.44
C GLU A 841 -27.64 23.54 -4.70
N ILE A 842 -26.36 23.54 -5.10
CA ILE A 842 -25.90 24.16 -6.36
C ILE A 842 -26.64 23.54 -7.56
N ILE A 843 -26.70 22.21 -7.67
CA ILE A 843 -27.34 21.54 -8.80
C ILE A 843 -28.86 21.80 -8.89
N LYS A 844 -29.54 22.10 -7.76
CA LYS A 844 -30.97 22.48 -7.73
C LYS A 844 -31.21 23.95 -8.07
N LYS A 845 -30.26 24.83 -7.74
CA LYS A 845 -30.41 26.30 -7.87
C LYS A 845 -29.93 26.82 -9.22
N ASP A 846 -29.00 26.12 -9.85
CA ASP A 846 -28.37 26.50 -11.12
C ASP A 846 -28.49 25.37 -12.16
N ILE A 847 -27.51 24.47 -12.22
CA ILE A 847 -27.26 23.54 -13.34
C ILE A 847 -28.48 22.71 -13.77
N PHE A 848 -29.23 22.14 -12.84
CA PHE A 848 -30.44 21.35 -13.11
C PHE A 848 -31.72 22.02 -12.59
N LYS A 849 -31.70 23.35 -12.39
CA LYS A 849 -32.83 24.13 -11.86
C LYS A 849 -34.16 23.83 -12.55
N SER A 850 -34.20 23.79 -13.90
CA SER A 850 -35.42 23.51 -14.64
C SER A 850 -35.97 22.09 -14.38
N PHE A 851 -35.11 21.10 -14.15
CA PHE A 851 -35.53 19.75 -13.77
C PHE A 851 -36.01 19.68 -12.31
N TYR A 852 -35.37 20.43 -11.41
CA TYR A 852 -35.81 20.55 -10.02
C TYR A 852 -37.17 21.28 -9.91
N GLU A 853 -37.42 22.31 -10.72
CA GLU A 853 -38.74 22.96 -10.83
C GLU A 853 -39.83 22.04 -11.43
N MET A 854 -39.46 21.02 -12.22
CA MET A 854 -40.40 20.10 -12.86
C MET A 854 -40.71 18.85 -12.02
N THR A 855 -39.71 18.30 -11.33
CA THR A 855 -39.77 17.07 -10.51
C THR A 855 -38.87 17.20 -9.27
N PRO A 856 -39.22 18.05 -8.29
CA PRO A 856 -38.38 18.32 -7.12
C PRO A 856 -38.13 17.07 -6.26
N GLU A 857 -39.09 16.13 -6.24
CA GLU A 857 -39.04 14.88 -5.48
C GLU A 857 -37.90 13.94 -5.89
N LYS A 858 -37.35 14.09 -7.10
CA LYS A 858 -36.18 13.29 -7.54
C LYS A 858 -34.88 13.69 -6.82
N PHE A 859 -34.74 14.95 -6.39
CA PHE A 859 -33.45 15.54 -6.05
C PHE A 859 -33.05 15.38 -4.57
N GLN A 860 -32.07 14.51 -4.32
CA GLN A 860 -31.56 14.17 -2.99
C GLN A 860 -30.10 14.62 -2.77
N ASN A 861 -29.64 14.59 -1.52
CA ASN A 861 -28.20 14.55 -1.18
C ASN A 861 -27.81 13.12 -0.76
N LYS A 862 -26.57 12.72 -1.02
CA LYS A 862 -25.86 11.63 -0.36
C LYS A 862 -24.39 12.04 -0.19
N THR A 863 -24.08 12.74 0.90
CA THR A 863 -22.70 13.18 1.18
C THR A 863 -21.75 11.99 1.11
N ASN A 864 -20.64 12.11 0.39
CA ASN A 864 -19.65 11.05 0.26
C ASN A 864 -19.11 10.54 1.61
N GLY A 865 -18.40 9.41 1.54
CA GLY A 865 -17.65 8.86 2.66
C GLY A 865 -16.51 7.96 2.20
N ILE A 866 -15.70 7.54 3.16
CA ILE A 866 -14.54 6.66 2.98
C ILE A 866 -14.65 5.45 3.92
N THR A 867 -14.10 4.30 3.51
CA THR A 867 -14.09 3.12 4.38
C THR A 867 -13.02 3.27 5.47
N PRO A 868 -13.37 3.19 6.77
CA PRO A 868 -12.38 3.23 7.86
C PRO A 868 -11.50 1.98 7.91
N ARG A 869 -11.89 0.87 7.25
CA ARG A 869 -11.04 -0.33 7.14
C ARG A 869 -9.75 0.01 6.42
N ARG A 870 -9.82 0.63 5.23
CA ARG A 870 -8.63 1.02 4.47
C ARG A 870 -7.98 2.31 5.00
N TRP A 871 -8.78 3.33 5.31
CA TRP A 871 -8.28 4.68 5.57
C TRP A 871 -8.00 5.00 7.05
N LEU A 872 -8.06 4.00 7.93
CA LEU A 872 -7.56 4.08 9.31
C LEU A 872 -6.96 2.74 9.77
N LEU A 873 -7.75 1.66 9.78
CA LEU A 873 -7.34 0.37 10.35
C LEU A 873 -6.16 -0.30 9.62
N LEU A 874 -6.15 -0.22 8.30
CA LEU A 874 -5.08 -0.71 7.42
C LEU A 874 -3.88 0.24 7.44
N CYS A 875 -4.09 1.50 7.02
CA CYS A 875 -2.98 2.42 6.76
C CYS A 875 -2.34 3.03 8.02
N ASN A 876 -3.03 3.02 9.17
CA ASN A 876 -2.57 3.65 10.40
C ASN A 876 -2.89 2.78 11.63
N PRO A 877 -2.26 1.60 11.74
CA PRO A 877 -2.53 0.64 12.81
C PRO A 877 -2.18 1.21 14.20
N GLY A 878 -1.11 2.00 14.30
CA GLY A 878 -0.70 2.63 15.57
C GLY A 878 -1.74 3.61 16.12
N LEU A 879 -2.47 4.33 15.25
CA LEU A 879 -3.59 5.17 15.69
C LEU A 879 -4.82 4.32 16.00
N SER A 880 -5.05 3.26 15.22
CA SER A 880 -6.20 2.35 15.38
C SER A 880 -6.17 1.59 16.71
N ASP A 881 -5.00 1.09 17.11
CA ASP A 881 -4.79 0.44 18.42
C ASP A 881 -4.94 1.46 19.56
N LEU A 882 -4.38 2.67 19.41
CA LEU A 882 -4.53 3.76 20.40
C LEU A 882 -5.98 4.26 20.55
N ILE A 883 -6.80 4.17 19.49
CA ILE A 883 -8.24 4.41 19.57
C ILE A 883 -8.91 3.25 20.33
N ALA A 884 -8.58 2.01 20.01
CA ALA A 884 -9.15 0.83 20.68
C ALA A 884 -8.84 0.78 22.18
N GLU A 885 -7.63 1.16 22.61
CA GLU A 885 -7.25 1.38 24.02
C GLU A 885 -8.21 2.34 24.78
N LYS A 886 -8.94 3.22 24.06
CA LYS A 886 -9.80 4.25 24.65
C LYS A 886 -11.30 4.04 24.47
N ILE A 887 -11.73 3.30 23.44
CA ILE A 887 -13.16 3.13 23.10
C ILE A 887 -13.58 1.68 22.73
N GLY A 888 -12.66 0.71 22.72
CA GLY A 888 -12.94 -0.67 22.28
C GLY A 888 -12.78 -0.88 20.77
N ASP A 889 -13.08 -2.09 20.30
CA ASP A 889 -12.76 -2.59 18.95
C ASP A 889 -13.91 -2.46 17.92
N GLN A 890 -15.07 -1.94 18.31
CA GLN A 890 -16.28 -1.91 17.47
C GLN A 890 -16.37 -0.71 16.51
N TRP A 891 -15.53 0.32 16.67
CA TRP A 891 -15.54 1.51 15.81
C TRP A 891 -15.26 1.29 14.30
N PRO A 892 -14.58 0.23 13.80
CA PRO A 892 -14.35 0.04 12.37
C PRO A 892 -15.64 -0.20 11.55
N VAL A 893 -16.77 -0.45 12.22
CA VAL A 893 -18.13 -0.53 11.66
C VAL A 893 -19.09 0.52 12.24
N HIS A 894 -18.66 1.23 13.28
CA HIS A 894 -19.43 2.24 14.03
C HIS A 894 -18.58 3.50 14.24
N LEU A 895 -18.23 4.18 13.14
CA LEU A 895 -17.26 5.28 13.14
C LEU A 895 -17.74 6.52 13.94
N GLU A 896 -19.04 6.64 14.18
CA GLU A 896 -19.65 7.60 15.10
C GLU A 896 -19.10 7.48 16.53
N GLN A 897 -18.63 6.30 16.94
CA GLN A 897 -18.05 6.08 18.27
C GLN A 897 -16.75 6.88 18.51
N LEU A 898 -16.08 7.36 17.46
CA LEU A 898 -14.90 8.24 17.59
C LEU A 898 -15.22 9.54 18.35
N GLN A 899 -16.48 9.99 18.40
CA GLN A 899 -16.87 11.17 19.20
C GLN A 899 -16.52 11.03 20.68
N GLN A 900 -16.44 9.81 21.21
CA GLN A 900 -15.99 9.54 22.56
C GLN A 900 -14.54 9.98 22.85
N LEU A 901 -13.71 10.20 21.83
CA LEU A 901 -12.32 10.65 21.98
C LEU A 901 -12.22 12.11 22.41
N LYS A 902 -13.26 12.94 22.22
CA LYS A 902 -13.29 14.35 22.67
C LYS A 902 -12.96 14.51 24.16
N LYS A 903 -13.33 13.54 25.00
CA LYS A 903 -13.02 13.52 26.45
C LYS A 903 -11.51 13.43 26.76
N TRP A 904 -10.70 12.98 25.81
CA TRP A 904 -9.24 12.85 25.92
C TRP A 904 -8.47 13.93 25.14
N ALA A 905 -9.13 14.83 24.41
CA ALA A 905 -8.46 15.83 23.55
C ALA A 905 -7.49 16.77 24.29
N LYS A 906 -7.69 16.93 25.61
CA LYS A 906 -6.84 17.73 26.52
C LYS A 906 -6.03 16.89 27.52
N ASP A 907 -6.07 15.56 27.45
CA ASP A 907 -5.25 14.70 28.31
C ASP A 907 -3.80 14.70 27.81
N PRO A 908 -2.82 15.18 28.60
CA PRO A 908 -1.42 15.21 28.18
C PRO A 908 -0.84 13.81 27.91
N THR A 909 -1.45 12.73 28.39
CA THR A 909 -0.99 11.36 28.11
C THR A 909 -1.48 10.88 26.74
N PHE A 910 -2.78 11.04 26.44
CA PHE A 910 -3.33 10.75 25.12
C PHE A 910 -2.75 11.64 24.03
N GLN A 911 -2.58 12.96 24.28
CA GLN A 911 -1.90 13.87 23.35
C GLN A 911 -0.49 13.39 22.98
N ARG A 912 0.32 12.98 23.98
CA ARG A 912 1.67 12.43 23.74
C ARG A 912 1.63 11.11 22.96
N ALA A 913 0.63 10.26 23.18
CA ALA A 913 0.48 9.02 22.42
C ALA A 913 0.13 9.28 20.94
N VAL A 914 -0.81 10.18 20.67
CA VAL A 914 -1.18 10.59 19.30
C VAL A 914 0.00 11.25 18.59
N ALA A 915 0.74 12.14 19.28
CA ALA A 915 1.94 12.77 18.77
C ALA A 915 3.04 11.74 18.41
N ARG A 916 3.23 10.71 19.25
CA ARG A 916 4.19 9.62 18.99
C ARG A 916 3.84 8.87 17.69
N VAL A 917 2.58 8.47 17.52
CA VAL A 917 2.10 7.78 16.31
C VAL A 917 2.26 8.67 15.06
N LYS A 918 1.92 9.96 15.15
CA LYS A 918 2.16 10.91 14.05
C LYS A 918 3.65 10.98 13.69
N GLN A 919 4.53 11.04 14.69
CA GLN A 919 5.98 11.09 14.46
C GLN A 919 6.55 9.78 13.89
N GLU A 920 6.05 8.62 14.34
CA GLU A 920 6.38 7.30 13.78
C GLU A 920 5.99 7.22 12.29
N ASN A 921 4.79 7.65 11.93
CA ASN A 921 4.33 7.73 10.53
C ASN A 921 5.16 8.70 9.69
N LYS A 922 5.51 9.88 10.24
CA LYS A 922 6.39 10.87 9.58
C LYS A 922 7.79 10.33 9.33
N LEU A 923 8.32 9.50 10.24
CA LEU A 923 9.61 8.82 10.06
C LEU A 923 9.54 7.74 8.96
N LYS A 924 8.50 6.89 8.94
CA LYS A 924 8.28 5.93 7.82
C LYS A 924 8.18 6.65 6.46
N LEU A 925 7.45 7.77 6.37
CA LEU A 925 7.38 8.55 5.13
C LEU A 925 8.71 9.23 4.77
N ALA A 926 9.44 9.80 5.73
CA ALA A 926 10.74 10.41 5.48
C ALA A 926 11.76 9.40 4.91
N GLN A 927 11.77 8.18 5.44
CA GLN A 927 12.61 7.08 4.92
C GLN A 927 12.23 6.70 3.48
N LEU A 928 10.92 6.65 3.16
CA LEU A 928 10.46 6.43 1.79
C LEU A 928 10.89 7.56 0.85
N LEU A 929 10.84 8.83 1.29
CA LEU A 929 11.26 9.97 0.48
C LEU A 929 12.78 10.00 0.22
N GLU A 930 13.60 9.68 1.22
CA GLU A 930 15.06 9.55 1.07
C GLU A 930 15.41 8.36 0.15
N ARG A 931 14.67 7.24 0.22
CA ARG A 931 14.86 6.05 -0.62
C ARG A 931 14.40 6.23 -2.08
N ASP A 932 13.20 6.73 -2.30
CA ASP A 932 12.55 6.74 -3.62
C ASP A 932 12.87 8.00 -4.45
N TYR A 933 13.26 9.11 -3.79
CA TYR A 933 13.51 10.40 -4.44
C TYR A 933 14.92 10.96 -4.16
N GLY A 934 15.68 10.37 -3.24
CA GLY A 934 16.97 10.90 -2.79
C GLY A 934 16.86 12.19 -1.96
N VAL A 935 15.65 12.64 -1.62
CA VAL A 935 15.43 13.90 -0.90
C VAL A 935 15.30 13.64 0.59
N LYS A 936 16.36 13.98 1.33
CA LYS A 936 16.34 13.99 2.79
C LYS A 936 15.45 15.11 3.31
N VAL A 937 14.46 14.76 4.14
CA VAL A 937 13.52 15.70 4.77
C VAL A 937 13.72 15.75 6.28
N ASN A 938 13.34 16.87 6.90
CA ASN A 938 13.36 17.04 8.35
C ASN A 938 12.05 16.47 8.97
N PRO A 939 12.07 15.34 9.71
CA PRO A 939 10.83 14.73 10.23
C PRO A 939 10.17 15.51 11.37
N ALA A 940 10.82 16.54 11.94
CA ALA A 940 10.23 17.45 12.90
C ALA A 940 9.55 18.67 12.24
N SER A 941 9.83 18.94 10.96
CA SER A 941 9.08 19.94 10.18
C SER A 941 7.61 19.56 10.04
N MET A 942 6.75 20.55 9.84
CA MET A 942 5.34 20.32 9.47
C MET A 942 5.28 19.66 8.10
N PHE A 943 4.59 18.53 8.00
CA PHE A 943 4.31 17.85 6.72
C PHE A 943 3.00 18.43 6.16
N ASP A 944 3.16 19.23 5.11
CA ASP A 944 2.14 20.09 4.49
C ASP A 944 1.83 19.54 3.09
N ILE A 945 0.63 19.00 2.88
CA ILE A 945 0.39 18.05 1.78
C ILE A 945 -0.84 18.38 0.92
N GLN A 946 -0.62 18.46 -0.39
CA GLN A 946 -1.64 18.66 -1.42
C GLN A 946 -1.63 17.52 -2.46
N VAL A 947 -2.32 16.41 -2.17
CA VAL A 947 -2.39 15.25 -3.09
C VAL A 947 -3.77 15.03 -3.71
N LYS A 948 -3.88 15.28 -5.02
CA LYS A 948 -5.10 15.22 -5.86
C LYS A 948 -4.73 15.40 -7.34
N ARG A 949 -5.60 15.00 -8.29
CA ARG A 949 -5.40 15.22 -9.74
C ARG A 949 -5.01 16.69 -10.00
N ILE A 950 -4.03 16.95 -10.87
CA ILE A 950 -3.59 18.32 -11.17
C ILE A 950 -4.62 18.97 -12.09
N HIS A 951 -5.16 20.12 -11.67
CA HIS A 951 -6.18 20.88 -12.39
C HIS A 951 -6.24 22.30 -11.85
N GLU A 952 -6.40 23.31 -12.72
CA GLU A 952 -6.43 24.71 -12.30
C GLU A 952 -7.41 25.02 -11.15
N TYR A 953 -8.65 24.49 -11.16
CA TYR A 953 -9.63 24.72 -10.09
C TYR A 953 -9.23 24.16 -8.71
N LYS A 954 -8.33 23.17 -8.67
CA LYS A 954 -7.77 22.58 -7.44
C LYS A 954 -6.58 23.35 -6.90
N ARG A 955 -6.18 24.41 -7.61
CA ARG A 955 -5.25 25.48 -7.24
C ARG A 955 -3.92 25.02 -6.62
N GLN A 956 -3.32 23.95 -7.15
CA GLN A 956 -1.90 23.64 -6.86
C GLN A 956 -0.98 24.83 -7.15
N LEU A 957 -1.33 25.65 -8.14
CA LEU A 957 -0.62 26.88 -8.47
C LEU A 957 -0.73 27.96 -7.37
N LEU A 958 -1.83 28.04 -6.60
CA LEU A 958 -1.95 28.93 -5.44
C LEU A 958 -1.00 28.51 -4.31
N ASN A 959 -0.88 27.20 -4.05
CA ASN A 959 0.13 26.69 -3.11
C ASN A 959 1.56 26.93 -3.62
N CYS A 960 1.79 26.83 -4.94
CA CYS A 960 3.08 27.20 -5.54
C CYS A 960 3.44 28.68 -5.29
N LEU A 961 2.47 29.60 -5.36
CA LEU A 961 2.68 31.01 -5.00
C LEU A 961 2.99 31.19 -3.50
N HIS A 962 2.37 30.39 -2.62
CA HIS A 962 2.70 30.34 -1.18
C HIS A 962 4.12 29.81 -0.91
N ILE A 963 4.56 28.74 -1.61
CA ILE A 963 5.93 28.23 -1.56
C ILE A 963 6.93 29.34 -1.94
N ILE A 964 6.70 30.03 -3.06
CA ILE A 964 7.56 31.13 -3.52
C ILE A 964 7.54 32.30 -2.52
N THR A 965 6.39 32.59 -1.91
CA THR A 965 6.26 33.62 -0.86
C THR A 965 7.07 33.27 0.39
N LEU A 966 6.99 32.03 0.89
CA LEU A 966 7.80 31.56 2.02
C LEU A 966 9.29 31.62 1.71
N TYR A 967 9.70 31.12 0.54
CA TYR A 967 11.08 31.22 0.06
C TYR A 967 11.56 32.68 0.04
N ASN A 968 10.81 33.59 -0.58
CA ASN A 968 11.14 35.01 -0.64
C ASN A 968 11.23 35.64 0.76
N ARG A 969 10.34 35.29 1.70
CA ARG A 969 10.40 35.76 3.10
C ARG A 969 11.67 35.25 3.81
N ILE A 970 12.03 33.98 3.64
CA ILE A 970 13.26 33.38 4.20
C ILE A 970 14.52 34.03 3.61
N LYS A 971 14.54 34.34 2.30
CA LYS A 971 15.67 35.06 1.67
C LYS A 971 15.75 36.54 2.10
N ARG A 972 14.61 37.15 2.45
CA ARG A 972 14.48 38.56 2.88
C ARG A 972 14.94 38.77 4.34
N ASP A 973 14.67 37.82 5.23
CA ASP A 973 15.29 37.72 6.56
C ASP A 973 15.66 36.26 6.89
N PRO A 974 16.92 35.85 6.62
CA PRO A 974 17.40 34.51 6.96
C PRO A 974 17.47 34.22 8.47
N THR A 975 17.48 35.25 9.32
CA THR A 975 17.61 35.12 10.77
C THR A 975 16.28 34.93 11.49
N ALA A 976 15.17 35.32 10.88
CA ALA A 976 13.83 35.13 11.44
C ALA A 976 13.50 33.65 11.74
N ASN A 977 12.70 33.48 12.80
CA ASN A 977 12.21 32.18 13.26
C ASN A 977 10.99 31.73 12.44
N PHE A 978 11.22 30.91 11.43
CA PHE A 978 10.16 30.27 10.63
C PHE A 978 9.87 28.88 11.17
N THR A 979 8.59 28.52 11.29
CA THR A 979 8.14 27.13 11.51
C THR A 979 8.61 26.27 10.33
N PRO A 980 9.48 25.26 10.52
CA PRO A 980 9.99 24.48 9.40
C PRO A 980 8.89 23.70 8.69
N ARG A 981 8.88 23.69 7.36
CA ARG A 981 7.91 22.94 6.54
C ARG A 981 8.57 22.02 5.52
N THR A 982 7.99 20.83 5.34
CA THR A 982 8.18 20.00 4.14
C THR A 982 6.87 19.98 3.38
N ILE A 983 6.80 20.74 2.28
CA ILE A 983 5.60 20.89 1.45
C ILE A 983 5.64 19.83 0.34
N MET A 984 4.60 19.01 0.24
CA MET A 984 4.51 17.88 -0.68
C MET A 984 3.28 18.00 -1.58
N ILE A 985 3.48 18.17 -2.88
CA ILE A 985 2.40 18.23 -3.86
C ILE A 985 2.46 16.98 -4.73
N GLY A 986 1.32 16.35 -5.02
CA GLY A 986 1.30 15.10 -5.81
C GLY A 986 0.01 14.89 -6.58
N GLY A 987 0.13 14.39 -7.80
CA GLY A 987 -1.01 14.14 -8.65
C GLY A 987 -0.65 13.94 -10.11
N LYS A 988 -1.52 13.24 -10.82
CA LYS A 988 -1.44 13.07 -12.29
C LYS A 988 -2.15 14.24 -12.98
N ALA A 989 -1.54 14.81 -14.01
CA ALA A 989 -2.23 15.65 -15.02
C ALA A 989 -2.85 14.73 -16.09
N ALA A 990 -3.93 15.15 -16.76
CA ALA A 990 -4.42 14.39 -17.92
C ALA A 990 -3.43 14.55 -19.10
N PRO A 991 -3.19 13.52 -19.96
CA PRO A 991 -2.09 13.57 -20.93
C PRO A 991 -2.18 14.74 -21.92
N GLY A 992 -3.40 15.10 -22.34
CA GLY A 992 -3.68 16.24 -23.23
C GLY A 992 -3.80 17.61 -22.52
N TYR A 993 -3.76 17.68 -21.19
CA TYR A 993 -3.99 18.92 -20.43
C TYR A 993 -2.68 19.68 -20.20
N TYR A 994 -2.27 20.45 -21.21
CA TYR A 994 -1.02 21.21 -21.25
C TYR A 994 -0.75 22.05 -19.99
N ILE A 995 -1.69 22.90 -19.56
CA ILE A 995 -1.50 23.76 -18.37
C ILE A 995 -1.31 22.93 -17.09
N ALA A 996 -2.01 21.80 -16.93
CA ALA A 996 -1.78 20.91 -15.79
C ALA A 996 -0.38 20.27 -15.80
N LYS A 997 0.17 19.93 -16.98
CA LYS A 997 1.58 19.51 -17.09
C LYS A 997 2.57 20.64 -16.78
N GLN A 998 2.29 21.87 -17.23
CA GLN A 998 3.12 23.03 -16.91
C GLN A 998 3.10 23.40 -15.41
N ILE A 999 1.99 23.18 -14.71
CA ILE A 999 1.91 23.32 -13.25
C ILE A 999 2.85 22.30 -12.55
N ILE A 1000 2.91 21.04 -13.02
CA ILE A 1000 3.87 20.03 -12.50
C ILE A 1000 5.32 20.51 -12.73
N LYS A 1001 5.63 20.99 -13.94
CA LYS A 1001 6.97 21.48 -14.31
C LYS A 1001 7.39 22.66 -13.44
N LEU A 1002 6.50 23.62 -13.19
CA LEU A 1002 6.76 24.76 -12.32
C LEU A 1002 7.02 24.33 -10.86
N ILE A 1003 6.20 23.42 -10.31
CA ILE A 1003 6.41 22.92 -8.93
C ILE A 1003 7.77 22.22 -8.80
N CYS A 1004 8.16 21.42 -9.78
CA CYS A 1004 9.48 20.78 -9.80
C CYS A 1004 10.62 21.80 -9.92
N ALA A 1005 10.47 22.82 -10.77
CA ALA A 1005 11.46 23.89 -10.94
C ALA A 1005 11.63 24.75 -9.67
N VAL A 1006 10.53 25.14 -9.03
CA VAL A 1006 10.54 25.84 -7.72
C VAL A 1006 11.19 24.95 -6.65
N GLY A 1007 10.83 23.67 -6.59
CA GLY A 1007 11.43 22.73 -5.65
C GLY A 1007 12.94 22.56 -5.84
N ASN A 1008 13.42 22.51 -7.09
CA ASN A 1008 14.85 22.45 -7.40
C ASN A 1008 15.62 23.68 -6.91
N VAL A 1009 15.04 24.88 -6.98
CA VAL A 1009 15.65 26.11 -6.42
C VAL A 1009 15.61 26.07 -4.89
N VAL A 1010 14.45 25.81 -4.29
CA VAL A 1010 14.24 25.87 -2.83
C VAL A 1010 15.08 24.82 -2.08
N ASN A 1011 15.11 23.57 -2.56
CA ASN A 1011 15.76 22.46 -1.84
C ASN A 1011 17.28 22.60 -1.77
N ASN A 1012 17.89 23.24 -2.78
CA ASN A 1012 19.33 23.40 -2.95
C ASN A 1012 19.87 24.75 -2.44
N ASP A 1013 19.03 25.64 -1.92
CA ASP A 1013 19.46 26.95 -1.42
C ASP A 1013 20.05 26.83 0.01
N PRO A 1014 21.35 27.11 0.22
CA PRO A 1014 22.00 26.92 1.52
C PRO A 1014 21.55 27.95 2.58
N ILE A 1015 20.88 29.04 2.19
CA ILE A 1015 20.32 30.03 3.12
C ILE A 1015 18.94 29.56 3.62
N VAL A 1016 18.23 28.74 2.85
CA VAL A 1016 16.97 28.10 3.26
C VAL A 1016 17.25 26.88 4.15
N GLY A 1017 18.23 26.06 3.79
CA GLY A 1017 18.61 24.87 4.54
C GLY A 1017 17.41 23.94 4.76
N ASP A 1018 17.11 23.62 6.03
CA ASP A 1018 15.99 22.76 6.43
C ASP A 1018 14.77 23.56 6.94
N LYS A 1019 14.70 24.88 6.72
CA LYS A 1019 13.51 25.69 7.03
C LYS A 1019 12.35 25.40 6.08
N LEU A 1020 12.64 25.10 4.81
CA LEU A 1020 11.64 24.79 3.79
C LEU A 1020 12.21 23.75 2.81
N LYS A 1021 11.50 22.63 2.65
CA LYS A 1021 11.69 21.66 1.55
C LYS A 1021 10.40 21.52 0.74
N VAL A 1022 10.52 21.25 -0.55
CA VAL A 1022 9.42 21.16 -1.51
C VAL A 1022 9.60 19.91 -2.37
N ILE A 1023 8.62 19.01 -2.37
CA ILE A 1023 8.71 17.72 -3.07
C ILE A 1023 7.49 17.54 -3.99
N PHE A 1024 7.75 17.14 -5.24
CA PHE A 1024 6.72 16.58 -6.10
C PHE A 1024 6.66 15.06 -5.92
N LEU A 1025 5.48 14.54 -5.57
CA LEU A 1025 5.26 13.12 -5.30
C LEU A 1025 4.84 12.39 -6.59
N GLU A 1026 5.75 11.58 -7.12
CA GLU A 1026 5.58 10.81 -8.35
C GLU A 1026 4.54 9.70 -8.20
N ASN A 1027 3.72 9.52 -9.24
CA ASN A 1027 2.78 8.40 -9.41
C ASN A 1027 1.83 8.23 -8.21
N TYR A 1028 1.23 9.35 -7.77
CA TYR A 1028 0.21 9.36 -6.74
C TYR A 1028 -0.95 8.41 -7.08
N ARG A 1029 -1.14 7.43 -6.18
CA ARG A 1029 -2.07 6.30 -6.29
C ARG A 1029 -2.47 5.81 -4.90
N VAL A 1030 -3.29 4.76 -4.81
CA VAL A 1030 -3.88 4.30 -3.54
C VAL A 1030 -2.78 3.89 -2.54
N THR A 1031 -1.82 3.07 -2.96
CA THR A 1031 -0.66 2.67 -2.14
C THR A 1031 0.14 3.85 -1.60
N LEU A 1032 0.35 4.90 -2.40
CA LEU A 1032 1.11 6.07 -1.95
C LEU A 1032 0.26 6.95 -1.00
N ALA A 1033 -1.05 7.06 -1.26
CA ALA A 1033 -1.97 7.73 -0.35
C ALA A 1033 -2.03 7.06 1.03
N GLU A 1034 -2.00 5.72 1.08
CA GLU A 1034 -1.99 4.95 2.33
C GLU A 1034 -0.76 5.26 3.21
N LYS A 1035 0.37 5.66 2.61
CA LYS A 1035 1.59 6.07 3.35
C LYS A 1035 1.61 7.56 3.70
N ILE A 1036 0.93 8.40 2.92
CA ILE A 1036 0.88 9.86 3.07
C ILE A 1036 -0.14 10.31 4.12
N MET A 1037 -1.37 9.79 4.05
CA MET A 1037 -2.48 10.24 4.92
C MET A 1037 -2.18 10.08 6.42
N PRO A 1038 -1.52 8.99 6.89
CA PRO A 1038 -1.13 8.83 8.30
C PRO A 1038 -0.04 9.82 8.76
N ALA A 1039 0.81 10.29 7.84
CA ALA A 1039 2.00 11.09 8.12
C ALA A 1039 1.79 12.61 8.01
N ALA A 1040 0.77 13.07 7.28
CA ALA A 1040 0.52 14.51 7.12
C ALA A 1040 0.18 15.21 8.44
N ASP A 1041 0.64 16.45 8.60
CA ASP A 1041 0.19 17.37 9.66
C ASP A 1041 -0.88 18.32 9.12
N LEU A 1042 -0.66 18.89 7.92
CA LEU A 1042 -1.55 19.83 7.26
C LEU A 1042 -2.03 19.28 5.90
N SER A 1043 -3.30 19.51 5.59
CA SER A 1043 -3.98 19.03 4.39
C SER A 1043 -4.59 20.18 3.60
N GLU A 1044 -4.13 20.35 2.35
CA GLU A 1044 -4.45 21.47 1.46
C GLU A 1044 -5.71 21.21 0.61
N GLN A 1045 -6.83 21.79 1.03
CA GLN A 1045 -8.17 21.60 0.44
C GLN A 1045 -8.69 22.90 -0.18
N ILE A 1046 -7.85 23.50 -1.02
CA ILE A 1046 -7.90 24.90 -1.46
C ILE A 1046 -8.58 25.15 -2.82
N SER A 1047 -9.54 24.31 -3.22
CA SER A 1047 -10.32 24.50 -4.46
C SER A 1047 -11.09 25.83 -4.44
N THR A 1048 -11.42 26.41 -5.59
CA THR A 1048 -12.23 27.65 -5.63
C THR A 1048 -13.66 27.34 -5.16
N ALA A 1049 -14.22 28.15 -4.27
CA ALA A 1049 -15.55 27.89 -3.71
C ALA A 1049 -16.62 27.69 -4.81
N GLY A 1050 -17.34 26.57 -4.73
CA GLY A 1050 -18.33 26.18 -5.74
C GLY A 1050 -17.75 25.36 -6.90
N THR A 1051 -16.56 24.76 -6.77
CA THR A 1051 -15.94 23.94 -7.84
C THR A 1051 -15.65 22.49 -7.44
N GLU A 1052 -15.33 22.19 -6.19
CA GLU A 1052 -15.18 20.82 -5.70
C GLU A 1052 -16.55 20.27 -5.25
N ALA A 1053 -17.10 19.32 -6.01
CA ALA A 1053 -18.39 18.71 -5.68
C ALA A 1053 -18.48 18.06 -4.29
N SER A 1054 -17.34 17.66 -3.71
CA SER A 1054 -17.26 17.05 -2.38
C SER A 1054 -15.80 16.92 -1.92
N GLY A 1055 -14.98 16.19 -2.69
CA GLY A 1055 -13.67 15.73 -2.24
C GLY A 1055 -13.77 14.57 -1.24
N THR A 1056 -12.82 13.64 -1.32
CA THR A 1056 -12.68 12.51 -0.35
C THR A 1056 -11.25 12.34 0.16
N GLY A 1057 -10.34 13.26 -0.19
CA GLY A 1057 -8.99 13.33 0.38
C GLY A 1057 -8.98 14.01 1.75
N ASN A 1058 -9.70 15.13 1.83
CA ASN A 1058 -10.02 15.87 3.06
C ASN A 1058 -10.51 14.96 4.20
N MET A 1059 -11.48 14.08 3.94
CA MET A 1059 -12.02 13.11 4.91
C MET A 1059 -10.94 12.16 5.46
N LYS A 1060 -10.00 11.71 4.61
CA LYS A 1060 -8.93 10.78 5.01
C LYS A 1060 -7.89 11.46 5.90
N PHE A 1061 -7.55 12.70 5.56
CA PHE A 1061 -6.64 13.52 6.35
C PHE A 1061 -7.22 13.82 7.73
N GLN A 1062 -8.50 14.21 7.82
CA GLN A 1062 -9.20 14.40 9.10
C GLN A 1062 -9.20 13.11 9.95
N LEU A 1063 -9.55 11.97 9.34
CA LEU A 1063 -9.58 10.66 10.01
C LEU A 1063 -8.20 10.22 10.54
N ASN A 1064 -7.11 10.70 9.92
CA ASN A 1064 -5.72 10.46 10.34
C ASN A 1064 -5.11 11.61 11.15
N GLY A 1065 -5.93 12.56 11.63
CA GLY A 1065 -5.51 13.64 12.52
C GLY A 1065 -4.65 14.73 11.88
N ALA A 1066 -4.62 14.83 10.55
CA ALA A 1066 -4.09 16.00 9.87
C ALA A 1066 -5.13 17.13 9.90
N LEU A 1067 -4.71 18.35 10.20
CA LEU A 1067 -5.56 19.53 10.18
C LEU A 1067 -5.80 19.99 8.74
N THR A 1068 -6.99 20.51 8.46
CA THR A 1068 -7.33 21.01 7.12
C THR A 1068 -7.16 22.53 7.04
N ILE A 1069 -6.53 22.99 5.97
CA ILE A 1069 -6.62 24.37 5.47
C ILE A 1069 -7.37 24.33 4.13
N GLY A 1070 -8.35 25.22 3.95
CA GLY A 1070 -9.23 25.15 2.80
C GLY A 1070 -10.26 26.25 2.72
N THR A 1071 -10.97 26.27 1.60
CA THR A 1071 -12.16 27.09 1.34
C THR A 1071 -13.42 26.41 1.87
N LEU A 1072 -14.52 27.17 1.96
CA LEU A 1072 -15.87 26.65 2.20
C LEU A 1072 -16.43 26.02 0.91
N ASP A 1073 -15.78 24.94 0.46
CA ASP A 1073 -16.08 24.23 -0.78
C ASP A 1073 -16.33 22.72 -0.54
N GLY A 1074 -17.21 22.12 -1.33
CA GLY A 1074 -17.56 20.70 -1.24
C GLY A 1074 -17.85 20.21 0.18
N ALA A 1075 -17.19 19.13 0.59
CA ALA A 1075 -17.33 18.55 1.92
C ALA A 1075 -16.53 19.28 3.02
N ASN A 1076 -15.70 20.28 2.69
CA ASN A 1076 -15.01 21.07 3.73
C ASN A 1076 -16.02 21.80 4.62
N VAL A 1077 -17.16 22.20 4.06
CA VAL A 1077 -18.29 22.80 4.78
C VAL A 1077 -18.82 21.83 5.83
N GLU A 1078 -19.19 20.61 5.41
CA GLU A 1078 -19.71 19.58 6.31
C GLU A 1078 -18.66 19.09 7.33
N MET A 1079 -17.37 19.15 6.99
CA MET A 1079 -16.27 18.86 7.93
C MET A 1079 -16.14 19.96 9.00
N ALA A 1080 -16.26 21.24 8.61
CA ALA A 1080 -16.24 22.37 9.53
C ALA A 1080 -17.44 22.35 10.50
N GLU A 1081 -18.63 21.93 10.03
CA GLU A 1081 -19.82 21.69 10.87
C GLU A 1081 -19.56 20.67 11.98
N GLU A 1082 -19.01 19.48 11.65
CA GLU A 1082 -18.80 18.42 12.63
C GLU A 1082 -17.69 18.73 13.63
N MET A 1083 -16.61 19.37 13.16
CA MET A 1083 -15.42 19.62 13.99
C MET A 1083 -15.44 20.95 14.74
N GLY A 1084 -16.26 21.93 14.31
CA GLY A 1084 -16.23 23.30 14.80
C GLY A 1084 -15.17 24.15 14.09
N ASN A 1085 -15.52 25.39 13.75
CA ASN A 1085 -14.66 26.34 13.03
C ASN A 1085 -13.34 26.67 13.77
N GLU A 1086 -13.23 26.37 15.06
CA GLU A 1086 -12.02 26.53 15.85
C GLU A 1086 -11.00 25.37 15.70
N ASN A 1087 -11.36 24.31 14.97
CA ASN A 1087 -10.50 23.14 14.70
C ASN A 1087 -10.10 22.99 13.20
N ILE A 1088 -10.49 23.95 12.34
CA ILE A 1088 -10.18 24.00 10.89
C ILE A 1088 -9.67 25.38 10.46
N PHE A 1089 -8.78 25.44 9.47
CA PHE A 1089 -8.19 26.67 8.96
C PHE A 1089 -8.91 27.15 7.68
N ILE A 1090 -10.14 27.65 7.84
CA ILE A 1090 -10.91 28.24 6.73
C ILE A 1090 -10.31 29.59 6.29
N PHE A 1091 -10.27 29.82 4.97
CA PHE A 1091 -9.94 31.07 4.29
C PHE A 1091 -10.68 31.20 2.95
N GLY A 1092 -10.48 32.33 2.25
CA GLY A 1092 -10.96 32.55 0.89
C GLY A 1092 -12.41 33.01 0.79
N MET A 1093 -12.82 33.34 -0.43
CA MET A 1093 -14.18 33.76 -0.77
C MET A 1093 -15.21 32.63 -0.58
N THR A 1094 -16.45 32.99 -0.29
CA THR A 1094 -17.61 32.09 -0.43
C THR A 1094 -18.07 31.96 -1.89
N VAL A 1095 -19.02 31.06 -2.16
CA VAL A 1095 -19.62 30.89 -3.50
C VAL A 1095 -20.31 32.18 -3.98
N GLU A 1096 -20.98 32.87 -3.05
CA GLU A 1096 -21.65 34.14 -3.29
C GLU A 1096 -20.64 35.25 -3.63
N GLU A 1097 -19.53 35.33 -2.90
CA GLU A 1097 -18.47 36.33 -3.15
C GLU A 1097 -17.74 36.09 -4.48
N VAL A 1098 -17.59 34.82 -4.90
CA VAL A 1098 -17.07 34.44 -6.22
C VAL A 1098 -18.00 34.93 -7.34
N GLU A 1099 -19.31 34.70 -7.23
CA GLU A 1099 -20.28 35.17 -8.22
C GLU A 1099 -20.41 36.71 -8.23
N ASP A 1100 -20.34 37.37 -7.07
CA ASP A 1100 -20.30 38.84 -6.99
C ASP A 1100 -19.02 39.45 -7.58
N LEU A 1101 -17.86 38.77 -7.47
CA LEU A 1101 -16.62 39.18 -8.12
C LEU A 1101 -16.68 38.97 -9.65
N LYS A 1102 -17.22 37.83 -10.07
CA LYS A 1102 -17.48 37.47 -11.49
C LYS A 1102 -18.43 38.46 -12.16
N CYS A 1103 -19.54 38.84 -11.49
CA CYS A 1103 -20.48 39.84 -11.98
C CYS A 1103 -19.91 41.27 -12.06
N ARG A 1104 -18.97 41.63 -11.17
CA ARG A 1104 -18.26 42.93 -11.23
C ARG A 1104 -17.16 42.98 -12.29
N GLY A 1105 -16.72 41.83 -12.80
CA GLY A 1105 -15.55 41.69 -13.67
C GLY A 1105 -14.27 41.56 -12.86
N TYR A 1106 -13.68 40.36 -12.86
CA TYR A 1106 -12.39 40.10 -12.22
C TYR A 1106 -11.23 40.60 -13.10
N ASN A 1107 -10.28 41.30 -12.48
CA ASN A 1107 -9.06 41.77 -13.12
C ASN A 1107 -7.84 41.42 -12.26
N ALA A 1108 -7.05 40.43 -12.71
CA ALA A 1108 -5.85 39.98 -12.00
C ALA A 1108 -4.76 41.08 -11.87
N TYR A 1109 -4.72 42.05 -12.79
CA TYR A 1109 -3.74 43.15 -12.73
C TYR A 1109 -3.94 44.07 -11.53
N ASP A 1110 -5.15 44.21 -10.99
CA ASP A 1110 -5.38 45.09 -9.83
C ASP A 1110 -4.73 44.50 -8.57
N TYR A 1111 -4.78 43.17 -8.42
CA TYR A 1111 -4.09 42.44 -7.34
C TYR A 1111 -2.57 42.42 -7.55
N TYR A 1112 -2.10 42.15 -8.77
CA TYR A 1112 -0.66 42.17 -9.10
C TYR A 1112 -0.02 43.55 -8.93
N ASN A 1113 -0.74 44.65 -9.19
CA ASN A 1113 -0.20 46.01 -8.99
C ASN A 1113 -0.29 46.50 -7.54
N SER A 1114 -1.20 45.95 -6.73
CA SER A 1114 -1.40 46.39 -5.33
C SER A 1114 -0.66 45.54 -4.28
N ASN A 1115 -0.41 44.25 -4.56
CA ASN A 1115 0.26 43.35 -3.62
C ASN A 1115 1.72 43.05 -4.04
N PRO A 1116 2.74 43.44 -3.25
CA PRO A 1116 4.14 43.26 -3.61
C PRO A 1116 4.63 41.81 -3.53
N ASP A 1117 4.07 40.97 -2.64
CA ASP A 1117 4.44 39.54 -2.57
C ASP A 1117 3.86 38.80 -3.80
N ILE A 1118 2.63 39.11 -4.25
CA ILE A 1118 2.09 38.61 -5.54
C ILE A 1118 2.98 39.04 -6.70
N LYS A 1119 3.28 40.35 -6.79
CA LYS A 1119 4.13 40.91 -7.85
C LYS A 1119 5.49 40.20 -7.92
N GLN A 1120 6.16 40.03 -6.79
CA GLN A 1120 7.44 39.34 -6.72
C GLN A 1120 7.34 37.89 -7.23
N CYS A 1121 6.30 37.14 -6.86
CA CYS A 1121 6.12 35.77 -7.33
C CYS A 1121 5.91 35.70 -8.85
N VAL A 1122 5.03 36.55 -9.40
CA VAL A 1122 4.75 36.58 -10.84
C VAL A 1122 5.98 37.03 -11.64
N ASP A 1123 6.70 38.05 -11.18
CA ASP A 1123 7.91 38.55 -11.82
C ASP A 1123 9.04 37.50 -11.83
N GLN A 1124 9.15 36.66 -10.79
CA GLN A 1124 10.08 35.54 -10.78
C GLN A 1124 9.68 34.42 -11.75
N ILE A 1125 8.38 34.12 -11.87
CA ILE A 1125 7.87 33.10 -12.80
C ILE A 1125 8.07 33.54 -14.26
N GLN A 1126 7.68 34.77 -14.63
CA GLN A 1126 7.82 35.27 -16.01
C GLN A 1126 9.24 35.73 -16.37
N GLY A 1127 10.06 36.10 -15.39
CA GLY A 1127 11.43 36.56 -15.57
C GLY A 1127 12.49 35.44 -15.60
N GLY A 1128 12.08 34.17 -15.65
CA GLY A 1128 13.00 33.04 -15.78
C GLY A 1128 13.76 32.66 -14.51
N PHE A 1129 13.39 33.16 -13.33
CA PHE A 1129 14.13 32.90 -12.08
C PHE A 1129 14.17 31.40 -11.73
N PHE A 1130 13.08 30.67 -12.02
CA PHE A 1130 12.99 29.22 -11.85
C PHE A 1130 13.40 28.42 -13.10
N SER A 1131 13.74 29.08 -14.21
CA SER A 1131 14.10 28.46 -15.48
C SER A 1131 15.25 29.21 -16.19
N PRO A 1132 16.43 29.37 -15.57
CA PRO A 1132 17.50 30.24 -16.09
C PRO A 1132 18.04 29.81 -17.47
N GLY A 1133 17.89 28.54 -17.88
CA GLY A 1133 18.22 28.06 -19.22
C GLY A 1133 17.14 28.29 -20.28
N ASN A 1134 15.90 28.62 -19.87
CA ASN A 1134 14.80 29.00 -20.75
C ASN A 1134 13.91 30.05 -20.02
N PRO A 1135 14.26 31.36 -20.09
CA PRO A 1135 13.57 32.38 -19.31
C PRO A 1135 12.06 32.53 -19.60
N HIS A 1136 11.59 32.07 -20.77
CA HIS A 1136 10.19 32.15 -21.18
C HIS A 1136 9.39 30.86 -20.92
N GLU A 1137 9.98 29.82 -20.31
CA GLU A 1137 9.36 28.51 -20.05
C GLU A 1137 7.96 28.62 -19.42
N PHE A 1138 7.80 29.47 -18.40
CA PHE A 1138 6.56 29.62 -17.65
C PHE A 1138 5.72 30.83 -18.08
N GLN A 1139 5.98 31.38 -19.27
CA GLN A 1139 5.23 32.53 -19.79
C GLN A 1139 3.73 32.25 -19.93
N ASP A 1140 3.34 31.01 -20.25
CA ASP A 1140 1.93 30.59 -20.30
C ASP A 1140 1.28 30.52 -18.93
N ILE A 1141 2.00 30.09 -17.89
CA ILE A 1141 1.48 30.12 -16.51
C ILE A 1141 1.30 31.57 -16.04
N ALA A 1142 2.22 32.47 -16.39
CA ALA A 1142 2.07 33.90 -16.14
C ALA A 1142 0.89 34.51 -16.94
N ASN A 1143 0.65 34.06 -18.18
CA ASN A 1143 -0.52 34.45 -18.97
C ASN A 1143 -1.83 33.97 -18.33
N VAL A 1144 -1.89 32.71 -17.85
CA VAL A 1144 -3.06 32.21 -17.10
C VAL A 1144 -3.31 33.10 -15.89
N LEU A 1145 -2.32 33.31 -15.02
CA LEU A 1145 -2.44 34.12 -13.81
C LEU A 1145 -2.86 35.58 -14.06
N LEU A 1146 -2.37 36.23 -15.13
CA LEU A 1146 -2.61 37.66 -15.38
C LEU A 1146 -3.80 37.97 -16.30
N LYS A 1147 -4.24 37.01 -17.13
CA LYS A 1147 -5.19 37.28 -18.23
C LYS A 1147 -6.37 36.30 -18.29
N TYR A 1148 -6.20 35.08 -17.80
CA TYR A 1148 -7.16 33.98 -18.02
C TYR A 1148 -7.47 33.19 -16.74
N ASP A 1149 -7.26 33.80 -15.57
CA ASP A 1149 -7.49 33.15 -14.27
C ASP A 1149 -8.98 32.99 -13.99
N ARG A 1150 -9.52 31.84 -14.42
CA ARG A 1150 -10.89 31.38 -14.21
C ARG A 1150 -11.22 31.04 -12.74
N TYR A 1151 -10.22 31.03 -11.85
CA TYR A 1151 -10.31 30.42 -10.52
C TYR A 1151 -9.86 31.35 -9.38
N TYR A 1152 -9.63 32.62 -9.69
CA TYR A 1152 -9.47 33.75 -8.78
C TYR A 1152 -8.32 33.58 -7.78
N LEU A 1153 -7.18 33.06 -8.24
CA LEU A 1153 -6.01 32.75 -7.42
C LEU A 1153 -5.49 33.98 -6.65
N PHE A 1154 -5.45 35.16 -7.29
CA PHE A 1154 -4.99 36.37 -6.61
C PHE A 1154 -6.02 36.99 -5.66
N ALA A 1155 -7.32 36.72 -5.84
CA ALA A 1155 -8.35 37.21 -4.93
C ALA A 1155 -8.25 36.53 -3.55
N ASP A 1156 -7.99 35.21 -3.53
CA ASP A 1156 -7.83 34.46 -2.28
C ASP A 1156 -6.42 34.55 -1.67
N PHE A 1157 -5.38 34.87 -2.46
CA PHE A 1157 -3.97 34.84 -2.05
C PHE A 1157 -3.71 35.50 -0.68
N ASP A 1158 -4.21 36.72 -0.49
CA ASP A 1158 -3.97 37.47 0.74
C ASP A 1158 -4.62 36.85 1.99
N SER A 1159 -5.73 36.12 1.82
CA SER A 1159 -6.40 35.41 2.92
C SER A 1159 -5.78 34.03 3.18
N TYR A 1160 -5.28 33.39 2.12
CA TYR A 1160 -4.54 32.13 2.18
C TYR A 1160 -3.22 32.32 2.94
N ILE A 1161 -2.38 33.30 2.55
CA ILE A 1161 -1.09 33.56 3.22
C ILE A 1161 -1.29 33.91 4.70
N LYS A 1162 -2.24 34.80 5.03
CA LYS A 1162 -2.58 35.13 6.44
C LYS A 1162 -3.05 33.91 7.23
N THR A 1163 -3.73 32.97 6.58
CA THR A 1163 -4.13 31.71 7.19
C THR A 1163 -2.96 30.74 7.35
N GLN A 1164 -2.03 30.66 6.40
CA GLN A 1164 -0.79 29.90 6.55
C GLN A 1164 0.11 30.45 7.66
N ASP A 1165 0.18 31.77 7.84
CA ASP A 1165 0.85 32.41 8.97
C ASP A 1165 0.17 32.00 10.30
N ARG A 1166 -1.17 31.92 10.36
CA ARG A 1166 -1.94 31.36 11.50
C ARG A 1166 -1.68 29.87 11.74
N VAL A 1167 -1.64 29.03 10.71
CA VAL A 1167 -1.28 27.59 10.83
C VAL A 1167 0.11 27.45 11.44
N SER A 1168 1.07 28.25 10.97
CA SER A 1168 2.46 28.24 11.44
C SER A 1168 2.58 28.61 12.92
N ALA A 1169 1.73 29.53 13.41
CA ALA A 1169 1.67 29.91 14.81
C ALA A 1169 1.05 28.80 15.70
N VAL A 1170 -0.06 28.19 15.26
CA VAL A 1170 -0.73 27.12 16.03
C VAL A 1170 0.14 25.85 16.12
N TYR A 1171 0.95 25.54 15.11
CA TYR A 1171 1.89 24.40 15.16
C TYR A 1171 3.01 24.58 16.21
N GLN A 1172 3.34 25.83 16.60
CA GLN A 1172 4.27 26.07 17.72
C GLN A 1172 3.60 25.82 19.07
N ASP A 1173 2.28 26.00 19.18
CA ASP A 1173 1.46 25.56 20.33
C ASP A 1173 1.07 24.08 20.16
N GLN A 1174 2.04 23.19 20.37
CA GLN A 1174 1.85 21.74 20.26
C GLN A 1174 0.66 21.19 21.08
N PRO A 1175 0.41 21.61 22.35
CA PRO A 1175 -0.80 21.23 23.08
C PRO A 1175 -2.10 21.63 22.38
N LYS A 1176 -2.17 22.82 21.76
CA LYS A 1176 -3.35 23.24 20.99
C LYS A 1176 -3.48 22.52 19.65
N TRP A 1177 -2.37 22.30 18.94
CA TRP A 1177 -2.33 21.52 17.70
C TRP A 1177 -2.88 20.10 17.92
N LEU A 1178 -2.45 19.45 19.00
CA LEU A 1178 -2.90 18.10 19.35
C LEU A 1178 -4.36 18.07 19.83
N GLU A 1179 -4.85 19.09 20.54
CA GLU A 1179 -6.28 19.24 20.83
C GLU A 1179 -7.11 19.27 19.54
N MET A 1180 -6.72 20.12 18.58
CA MET A 1180 -7.42 20.25 17.30
C MET A 1180 -7.35 18.95 16.47
N SER A 1181 -6.20 18.28 16.48
CA SER A 1181 -5.98 17.01 15.77
C SER A 1181 -6.88 15.89 16.33
N ILE A 1182 -6.98 15.78 17.65
CA ILE A 1182 -7.87 14.81 18.30
C ILE A 1182 -9.34 15.15 18.05
N ASN A 1183 -9.72 16.44 18.08
CA ASN A 1183 -11.07 16.88 17.73
C ASN A 1183 -11.43 16.55 16.27
N ASN A 1184 -10.48 16.69 15.33
CA ASN A 1184 -10.65 16.30 13.92
C ASN A 1184 -10.96 14.78 13.80
N ILE A 1185 -10.13 13.92 14.40
CA ILE A 1185 -10.34 12.46 14.41
C ILE A 1185 -11.70 12.13 15.03
N ALA A 1186 -11.99 12.71 16.20
CA ALA A 1186 -13.22 12.43 16.97
C ALA A 1186 -14.51 12.83 16.23
N THR A 1187 -14.43 13.68 15.22
CA THR A 1187 -15.59 14.21 14.46
C THR A 1187 -15.70 13.65 13.06
N SER A 1188 -14.75 12.80 12.65
CA SER A 1188 -14.73 12.18 11.31
C SER A 1188 -15.84 11.15 11.06
N GLY A 1189 -16.59 10.73 12.08
CA GLY A 1189 -17.57 9.63 12.02
C GLY A 1189 -18.65 9.78 10.93
N LYS A 1190 -19.13 11.00 10.67
CA LYS A 1190 -20.08 11.31 9.57
C LYS A 1190 -19.56 10.86 8.20
N PHE A 1191 -18.25 10.80 8.02
CA PHE A 1191 -17.60 10.52 6.73
C PHE A 1191 -17.28 9.04 6.51
N SER A 1192 -17.83 8.11 7.30
CA SER A 1192 -17.83 6.70 6.91
C SER A 1192 -18.66 6.48 5.63
N SER A 1193 -18.12 5.71 4.69
CA SER A 1193 -18.89 5.24 3.52
C SER A 1193 -20.03 4.29 3.92
N ASP A 1194 -20.04 3.74 5.13
CA ASP A 1194 -21.14 2.89 5.62
C ASP A 1194 -22.40 3.73 5.87
N ARG A 1195 -22.26 4.92 6.46
CA ARG A 1195 -23.33 5.91 6.63
C ARG A 1195 -23.90 6.30 5.26
N THR A 1196 -23.01 6.60 4.32
CA THR A 1196 -23.37 6.94 2.94
C THR A 1196 -24.18 5.82 2.28
N ILE A 1197 -23.68 4.58 2.32
CA ILE A 1197 -24.33 3.41 1.71
C ILE A 1197 -25.65 3.05 2.41
N ALA A 1198 -25.76 3.23 3.72
CA ALA A 1198 -27.02 3.05 4.45
C ALA A 1198 -28.10 4.08 4.02
N GLU A 1199 -27.70 5.31 3.68
CA GLU A 1199 -28.62 6.31 3.11
C GLU A 1199 -29.03 5.95 1.68
N TYR A 1200 -28.10 5.55 0.80
CA TYR A 1200 -28.44 5.08 -0.56
C TYR A 1200 -29.42 3.90 -0.50
N ALA A 1201 -29.14 2.90 0.34
CA ALA A 1201 -29.94 1.70 0.45
C ALA A 1201 -31.39 2.00 0.88
N ARG A 1202 -31.58 2.85 1.90
CA ARG A 1202 -32.93 3.20 2.39
C ARG A 1202 -33.68 4.19 1.51
N GLN A 1203 -33.01 5.23 1.02
CA GLN A 1203 -33.66 6.40 0.40
C GLN A 1203 -33.69 6.35 -1.13
N ILE A 1204 -32.98 5.39 -1.75
CA ILE A 1204 -32.92 5.22 -3.21
C ILE A 1204 -33.19 3.74 -3.58
N TRP A 1205 -32.46 2.78 -3.02
CA TRP A 1205 -32.57 1.38 -3.50
C TRP A 1205 -33.75 0.59 -2.90
N GLY A 1206 -34.28 0.98 -1.75
CA GLY A 1206 -35.35 0.26 -1.05
C GLY A 1206 -34.87 -1.03 -0.39
N ILE A 1207 -33.72 -0.99 0.28
CA ILE A 1207 -33.06 -2.12 0.94
C ILE A 1207 -32.60 -1.68 2.35
N GLU A 1208 -32.83 -2.51 3.37
CA GLU A 1208 -32.25 -2.29 4.70
C GLU A 1208 -30.83 -2.89 4.79
N PRO A 1209 -29.83 -2.15 5.32
CA PRO A 1209 -28.53 -2.70 5.69
C PRO A 1209 -28.64 -3.78 6.78
N SER A 1210 -27.73 -4.76 6.80
CA SER A 1210 -27.65 -5.75 7.88
C SER A 1210 -26.23 -5.91 8.41
N TRP A 1211 -26.12 -6.01 9.75
CA TRP A 1211 -24.89 -6.32 10.46
C TRP A 1211 -24.81 -7.82 10.86
N GLU A 1212 -25.78 -8.64 10.44
CA GLU A 1212 -25.79 -10.07 10.71
C GLU A 1212 -24.63 -10.78 9.99
N LYS A 1213 -23.87 -11.58 10.74
CA LYS A 1213 -22.74 -12.33 10.20
C LYS A 1213 -23.22 -13.61 9.50
N LEU A 1214 -22.77 -13.86 8.28
CA LEU A 1214 -22.99 -15.15 7.63
C LEU A 1214 -22.21 -16.27 8.36
N PRO A 1215 -22.69 -17.53 8.32
CA PRO A 1215 -22.02 -18.65 8.99
C PRO A 1215 -20.58 -18.89 8.49
N ASN A 1216 -19.62 -18.87 9.41
CA ASN A 1216 -18.20 -19.09 9.14
C ASN A 1216 -17.98 -20.43 8.38
N PRO A 1217 -17.19 -20.46 7.27
CA PRO A 1217 -16.87 -21.70 6.58
C PRO A 1217 -16.06 -22.72 7.39
N GLY A 1218 -15.19 -22.27 8.31
CA GLY A 1218 -14.33 -23.17 9.10
C GLY A 1218 -15.08 -23.97 10.18
N VAL A 1219 -16.30 -23.56 10.54
CA VAL A 1219 -17.12 -24.30 11.51
C VAL A 1219 -17.93 -25.36 10.77
N ALA A 1220 -17.49 -26.62 10.91
CA ALA A 1220 -18.30 -27.78 10.56
C ALA A 1220 -19.55 -27.86 11.46
N LYS A 1221 -20.60 -28.51 10.96
CA LYS A 1221 -21.84 -28.82 11.70
C LYS A 1221 -21.83 -30.26 12.19
#